data_AF-A0A9Q0UDC3-F1
#
_entry.id   AF-A0A9Q0UDC3-F1
#
_cell.length_a   1.000
_cell.length_b   1.000
_cell.length_c   1.000
_cell.angle_alpha   90.00
_cell.angle_beta   90.00
_cell.angle_gamma   90.00
#
_symmetry.space_group_name_H-M   'P 1'
#
loop_
_entity.id
_entity.type
_entity.pdbx_description
1 polymer ?
#
loop_
_entity_poly.entity_id
_entity_poly.type
_entity_poly.pdbx_seq_one_letter_code
_entity_poly.pdbx_strand_id
1 'polypeptide(L)'
;MKLDVQSLMAQSIRSSRSSFSSTNGNEETPMHPSASFCNGDGYDSDGSNFATPIPATLSTAIPAELAGAIPLINKFQVEGFLKLMQKQIQSTGKRGFFSKKSVGPQVREKFTFEDMLCFQKDAIPTSLLKINSDLMKRIELVGKLFKHTLKRAELRDEIFAQISKQTRNNPDRQYLIKGWELMYLCASSMPPSKDIGGYLSEYVHNVAYGSSTDSEVQILALNTLNALKRSVKAGPRHMIPGREEIEALLTGRKLTTIVFFLDETFEEITYDMATTVSDAVEELAGIIKLSAFPSFSLFECRKVVSGSKSSDPGNEEYIGLDDNKYIGDLLAEFKAAKDRSKGEILHCKLILKKKLFRESDEAVTDPMFVQLSYVQLQHDYILGNYPVGREDAAQLSALQILVEIGYIGSPELSVDWTSLLERFLPRQIAITRGKREWEMDILSRYCSMENLTKDDARQQFLRILRSLPYGNSVFFGVRKIDDPIGVLPGRIILGINKRGVHFFRPVPKEYLHSAELRDIMQFGSSNTAVFFKMRVAGVLHIFQFETKQGEEICVALQTHINDVMLRRYSKARTAASGSVDGDVSNNFKPPSAQVHEKRLHELSRTIEVSQKKSEQLLEELHEKQNQEVKLQEELEGLKDSLRSEKKNLTEVECDRDRLKSLCAEKDAALQAALSQKRSVETRLANLSNLALEKNTKNSLVGANNQVLHKLQDELKQQNEELHAAEERMQRLGNEKIFLEQKITRLESKVQEMEVIEKKLEQERQSLKLRMIELEQKVEIVTQDLATSKSSLAIANADLAASQNNLKELEELREMKEDIDRKNEQTAAILKMQASQLAELEVLYKEEQVLRKRYFNTIEDMKGKIRVFCRLRPLSEKEISEKDRGLLTSIDEFTVEHPWKDDKAKQHMYDQVFDGNATQEDVFEDTRFREDIYHLWL
;
A
#
# COMPACT_ATOMS: atom_id res chain seq x y z
N MET A 1 16.70 -26.96 -61.23
CA MET A 1 17.69 -27.31 -62.27
C MET A 1 18.92 -27.86 -61.54
N LYS A 2 19.29 -29.14 -61.75
CA LYS A 2 20.39 -29.89 -61.09
C LYS A 2 20.22 -30.11 -59.57
N LEU A 3 19.98 -31.35 -59.10
CA LEU A 3 20.88 -32.51 -58.89
C LEU A 3 21.70 -32.40 -57.58
N ASP A 4 22.08 -33.46 -56.85
CA ASP A 4 21.56 -34.81 -56.53
C ASP A 4 22.56 -35.51 -55.55
N VAL A 5 22.31 -36.75 -55.11
CA VAL A 5 23.26 -37.71 -54.44
C VAL A 5 23.65 -37.33 -52.98
N GLN A 6 23.13 -37.97 -51.92
CA GLN A 6 23.37 -39.34 -51.37
C GLN A 6 24.77 -39.63 -50.80
N SER A 7 24.85 -40.11 -49.54
CA SER A 7 25.29 -41.49 -49.21
C SER A 7 25.73 -41.67 -47.74
N LEU A 8 25.26 -42.77 -47.14
CA LEU A 8 25.60 -43.34 -45.83
C LEU A 8 27.06 -43.81 -45.68
N MET A 9 27.56 -43.80 -44.43
CA MET A 9 28.19 -44.91 -43.66
C MET A 9 28.31 -44.44 -42.17
N ALA A 10 27.94 -45.17 -41.11
CA ALA A 10 28.46 -46.46 -40.60
C ALA A 10 29.94 -46.36 -40.14
N GLN A 11 30.35 -46.65 -38.88
CA GLN A 11 29.72 -47.16 -37.64
C GLN A 11 30.43 -46.53 -36.39
N SER A 12 29.92 -46.57 -35.14
CA SER A 12 30.13 -47.69 -34.18
C SER A 12 29.34 -47.50 -32.87
N ILE A 13 28.93 -48.62 -32.27
CA ILE A 13 28.12 -48.73 -31.05
C ILE A 13 28.96 -49.32 -29.92
N ARG A 14 28.84 -48.79 -28.69
CA ARG A 14 28.85 -49.66 -27.49
C ARG A 14 28.07 -49.06 -26.31
N SER A 15 27.09 -49.83 -25.87
CA SER A 15 26.20 -49.56 -24.74
C SER A 15 26.59 -50.38 -23.51
N SER A 16 26.32 -49.87 -22.32
CA SER A 16 26.10 -50.70 -21.12
C SER A 16 25.06 -50.04 -20.20
N ARG A 17 24.03 -50.79 -19.81
CA ARG A 17 22.90 -50.38 -18.95
C ARG A 17 23.14 -50.77 -17.49
N SER A 18 22.66 -49.94 -16.57
CA SER A 18 22.08 -50.33 -15.26
C SER A 18 21.43 -49.06 -14.63
N SER A 19 20.11 -48.85 -14.66
CA SER A 19 19.07 -49.43 -13.78
C SER A 19 19.15 -49.01 -12.31
N PHE A 20 18.23 -48.15 -11.85
CA PHE A 20 17.61 -48.21 -10.50
C PHE A 20 16.25 -47.52 -10.49
N SER A 21 15.37 -47.97 -9.60
CA SER A 21 13.93 -47.67 -9.52
C SER A 21 13.59 -46.56 -8.52
N SER A 22 12.41 -45.96 -8.67
CA SER A 22 11.77 -45.11 -7.66
C SER A 22 10.35 -45.62 -7.39
N THR A 23 9.98 -45.72 -6.12
CA THR A 23 8.64 -46.10 -5.66
C THR A 23 8.17 -45.05 -4.65
N ASN A 24 7.04 -44.41 -4.90
CA ASN A 24 6.34 -43.60 -3.90
C ASN A 24 5.18 -44.41 -3.30
N GLY A 25 4.99 -44.29 -1.98
CA GLY A 25 3.80 -44.76 -1.27
C GLY A 25 3.42 -43.73 -0.21
N ASN A 26 2.16 -43.31 -0.21
CA ASN A 26 1.60 -42.44 0.83
C ASN A 26 1.21 -43.29 2.05
N GLU A 27 1.35 -42.75 3.25
CA GLU A 27 0.61 -43.21 4.43
C GLU A 27 -0.28 -42.10 4.97
N GLU A 28 -1.58 -42.39 5.06
CA GLU A 28 -2.53 -41.59 5.83
C GLU A 28 -2.68 -42.17 7.24
N THR A 29 -2.86 -41.28 8.21
CA THR A 29 -3.21 -41.58 9.61
C THR A 29 -4.52 -42.38 9.74
N PRO A 30 -4.62 -43.27 10.75
CA PRO A 30 -5.90 -43.56 11.38
C PRO A 30 -5.91 -43.27 12.91
N MET A 31 -7.12 -43.09 13.44
CA MET A 31 -7.38 -42.73 14.83
C MET A 31 -7.46 -43.94 15.79
N HIS A 32 -7.43 -43.65 17.09
CA HIS A 32 -7.81 -44.58 18.17
C HIS A 32 -9.17 -45.26 17.91
N PRO A 33 -9.37 -46.47 18.47
CA PRO A 33 -10.13 -46.50 19.73
C PRO A 33 -9.51 -47.36 20.85
N SER A 34 -10.17 -47.29 21.99
CA SER A 34 -9.78 -47.79 23.32
C SER A 34 -10.13 -49.25 23.62
N ALA A 35 -9.31 -49.86 24.49
CA ALA A 35 -9.65 -50.81 25.55
C ALA A 35 -10.41 -52.12 25.23
N SER A 36 -9.82 -53.27 25.63
CA SER A 36 -10.38 -54.16 26.67
C SER A 36 -9.43 -55.31 27.06
N PHE A 37 -9.46 -55.66 28.35
CA PHE A 37 -9.51 -57.02 28.95
C PHE A 37 -9.43 -58.26 28.01
N CYS A 38 -8.89 -59.43 28.41
CA CYS A 38 -8.04 -59.87 29.53
C CYS A 38 -7.70 -61.36 29.30
N ASN A 39 -6.66 -61.89 29.97
CA ASN A 39 -6.33 -63.34 30.10
C ASN A 39 -5.92 -64.06 28.79
N GLY A 40 -5.13 -65.13 28.79
CA GLY A 40 -4.41 -65.79 29.89
C GLY A 40 -3.94 -67.20 29.49
N ASP A 41 -2.74 -67.58 29.96
CA ASP A 41 -2.22 -68.94 30.18
C ASP A 41 -1.89 -69.91 29.00
N GLY A 42 -0.80 -70.68 29.19
CA GLY A 42 -0.38 -71.86 28.39
C GLY A 42 0.95 -71.69 27.63
N TYR A 43 2.15 -71.99 28.17
CA TYR A 43 2.80 -73.32 28.33
C TYR A 43 2.89 -74.13 27.02
N ASP A 44 4.04 -74.71 26.59
CA ASP A 44 5.42 -74.70 27.12
C ASP A 44 6.45 -75.23 26.06
N SER A 45 7.76 -75.17 26.38
CA SER A 45 8.90 -75.92 25.76
C SER A 45 9.23 -75.71 24.25
N ASP A 46 10.44 -75.91 23.71
CA ASP A 46 11.86 -75.99 24.16
C ASP A 46 12.68 -75.96 22.83
N GLY A 47 13.95 -75.54 22.69
CA GLY A 47 14.95 -74.96 23.58
C GLY A 47 16.35 -75.13 22.95
N SER A 48 17.27 -74.16 23.07
CA SER A 48 18.72 -74.39 22.91
C SER A 48 19.56 -73.22 23.42
N ASN A 49 20.51 -73.49 24.32
CA ASN A 49 21.22 -72.50 25.14
C ASN A 49 22.50 -71.93 24.50
N PHE A 50 22.86 -70.70 24.88
CA PHE A 50 24.22 -70.36 25.35
C PHE A 50 24.21 -69.17 26.32
N ALA A 51 25.06 -69.24 27.35
CA ALA A 51 25.16 -68.31 28.48
C ALA A 51 26.62 -68.29 28.99
N THR A 52 27.13 -67.38 29.82
CA THR A 52 26.59 -66.24 30.62
C THR A 52 27.73 -65.17 30.68
N PRO A 53 27.89 -64.17 31.60
CA PRO A 53 27.14 -63.80 32.80
C PRO A 53 26.71 -62.31 32.95
N ILE A 54 25.80 -62.09 33.91
CA ILE A 54 25.26 -60.80 34.37
C ILE A 54 26.17 -60.16 35.43
N PRO A 55 26.41 -58.84 35.41
CA PRO A 55 26.76 -58.05 36.60
C PRO A 55 25.48 -57.51 37.29
N ALA A 56 25.40 -57.69 38.60
CA ALA A 56 24.18 -57.43 39.37
C ALA A 56 23.75 -55.95 39.41
N THR A 57 22.42 -55.73 39.41
CA THR A 57 21.78 -54.45 39.70
C THR A 57 21.99 -54.04 41.17
N LEU A 58 22.71 -52.94 41.40
CA LEU A 58 22.53 -52.11 42.58
C LEU A 58 21.55 -50.98 42.24
N SER A 59 20.27 -51.23 42.51
CA SER A 59 19.18 -50.29 42.27
C SER A 59 19.21 -49.11 43.25
N THR A 60 19.87 -48.01 42.87
CA THR A 60 19.55 -46.70 43.44
C THR A 60 18.27 -46.19 42.78
N ALA A 61 17.13 -46.48 43.41
CA ALA A 61 15.84 -45.94 42.96
C ALA A 61 15.91 -44.41 42.90
N ILE A 62 15.47 -43.84 41.77
CA ILE A 62 15.29 -42.39 41.62
C ILE A 62 14.22 -41.96 42.64
N PRO A 63 14.48 -40.95 43.50
CA PRO A 63 13.49 -40.47 44.46
C PRO A 63 12.16 -40.13 43.78
N ALA A 64 11.03 -40.44 44.41
CA ALA A 64 9.69 -40.21 43.84
C ALA A 64 9.46 -38.73 43.41
N GLU A 65 10.17 -37.80 44.04
CA GLU A 65 10.17 -36.36 43.75
C GLU A 65 10.79 -36.01 42.38
N LEU A 66 11.58 -36.90 41.80
CA LEU A 66 12.18 -36.78 40.46
C LEU A 66 11.46 -37.64 39.40
N ALA A 67 10.39 -38.36 39.76
CA ALA A 67 9.67 -39.23 38.82
C ALA A 67 9.05 -38.46 37.64
N GLY A 68 8.62 -37.21 37.86
CA GLY A 68 8.13 -36.32 36.79
C GLY A 68 9.19 -35.93 35.76
N ALA A 69 10.49 -36.08 36.06
CA ALA A 69 11.58 -35.78 35.14
C ALA A 69 11.94 -36.95 34.22
N ILE A 70 11.43 -38.16 34.45
CA ILE A 70 11.76 -39.38 33.68
C ILE A 70 11.66 -39.20 32.14
N PRO A 71 10.65 -38.52 31.58
CA PRO A 71 10.59 -38.26 30.13
C PRO A 71 11.75 -37.38 29.63
N LEU A 72 12.18 -36.40 30.43
CA LEU A 72 13.29 -35.50 30.11
C LEU A 72 14.66 -36.18 30.27
N ILE A 73 14.80 -37.09 31.24
CA ILE A 73 16.02 -37.87 31.46
C ILE A 73 16.37 -38.69 30.23
N ASN A 74 15.38 -39.38 29.65
CA ASN A 74 15.57 -40.18 28.44
C ASN A 74 15.76 -39.30 27.18
N LYS A 75 15.11 -38.14 27.10
CA LYS A 75 15.22 -37.20 25.96
C LYS A 75 16.58 -36.49 25.89
N PHE A 76 17.21 -36.20 27.03
CA PHE A 76 18.41 -35.35 27.10
C PHE A 76 19.66 -36.03 27.71
N GLN A 77 19.62 -37.33 28.01
CA GLN A 77 20.76 -38.13 28.52
C GLN A 77 21.43 -37.57 29.80
N VAL A 78 20.64 -36.91 30.68
CA VAL A 78 21.15 -36.14 31.84
C VAL A 78 21.52 -37.00 33.06
N GLU A 79 21.77 -38.30 32.88
CA GLU A 79 21.99 -39.25 33.98
C GLU A 79 23.21 -38.89 34.86
N GLY A 80 24.26 -38.32 34.26
CA GLY A 80 25.43 -37.80 34.99
C GLY A 80 25.12 -36.60 35.88
N PHE A 81 24.23 -35.71 35.44
CA PHE A 81 23.75 -34.57 36.24
C PHE A 81 22.93 -35.04 37.44
N LEU A 82 22.08 -36.06 37.28
CA LEU A 82 21.32 -36.64 38.38
C LEU A 82 22.19 -37.37 39.40
N LYS A 83 23.25 -38.07 38.96
CA LYS A 83 24.23 -38.66 39.88
C LYS A 83 24.99 -37.58 40.66
N LEU A 84 25.33 -36.46 40.03
CA LEU A 84 25.89 -35.27 40.70
C LEU A 84 24.91 -34.66 41.72
N MET A 85 23.65 -34.49 41.34
CA MET A 85 22.58 -34.02 42.22
C MET A 85 22.38 -34.91 43.45
N GLN A 86 22.28 -36.23 43.26
CA GLN A 86 22.12 -37.20 44.34
C GLN A 86 23.31 -37.17 45.29
N LYS A 87 24.53 -37.03 44.75
CA LYS A 87 25.76 -36.84 45.53
C LYS A 87 25.76 -35.51 46.31
N GLN A 88 25.20 -34.45 45.74
CA GLN A 88 25.11 -33.14 46.38
C GLN A 88 24.10 -33.13 47.53
N ILE A 89 22.90 -33.70 47.33
CA ILE A 89 21.87 -33.94 48.36
C ILE A 89 22.42 -34.76 49.53
N GLN A 90 23.23 -35.79 49.24
CA GLN A 90 23.89 -36.59 50.28
C GLN A 90 25.05 -35.85 50.98
N SER A 91 25.70 -34.88 50.32
CA SER A 91 26.86 -34.16 50.86
C SER A 91 26.49 -33.03 51.83
N THR A 92 25.32 -32.42 51.66
CA THR A 92 24.83 -31.32 52.53
C THR A 92 24.44 -31.81 53.93
N GLY A 93 24.06 -33.08 54.08
CA GLY A 93 23.76 -33.70 55.38
C GLY A 93 24.98 -34.01 56.28
N LYS A 94 26.22 -33.72 55.87
CA LYS A 94 27.45 -34.16 56.57
C LYS A 94 28.52 -33.10 56.84
N ARG A 95 28.19 -31.79 56.80
CA ARG A 95 29.19 -30.73 57.04
C ARG A 95 28.78 -29.75 58.16
N GLY A 96 29.46 -29.85 59.32
CA GLY A 96 29.56 -28.74 60.29
C GLY A 96 28.97 -28.94 61.69
N PHE A 97 29.59 -29.80 62.51
CA PHE A 97 29.48 -29.66 63.98
C PHE A 97 30.26 -28.39 64.44
N PHE A 98 29.81 -27.76 65.53
CA PHE A 98 30.35 -26.54 66.19
C PHE A 98 30.07 -25.16 65.57
N SER A 99 28.90 -24.58 65.89
CA SER A 99 28.81 -23.22 66.48
C SER A 99 27.49 -23.06 67.27
N LYS A 100 27.36 -21.99 68.07
CA LYS A 100 26.36 -21.86 69.16
C LYS A 100 24.95 -21.44 68.70
N LYS A 101 23.98 -21.81 69.56
CA LYS A 101 22.51 -21.61 69.46
C LYS A 101 22.04 -20.21 69.03
N SER A 102 21.04 -20.19 68.14
CA SER A 102 19.88 -19.29 68.18
C SER A 102 18.61 -20.09 67.82
N VAL A 103 17.40 -19.58 68.11
CA VAL A 103 16.18 -20.40 68.28
C VAL A 103 15.13 -20.16 67.19
N GLY A 104 15.04 -21.11 66.23
CA GLY A 104 13.85 -21.52 65.45
C GLY A 104 13.10 -20.52 64.54
N PRO A 105 12.16 -20.99 63.69
CA PRO A 105 11.79 -22.39 63.40
C PRO A 105 12.00 -22.81 61.92
N GLN A 106 11.76 -24.11 61.66
CA GLN A 106 11.71 -24.81 60.35
C GLN A 106 13.05 -25.07 59.63
N VAL A 107 13.59 -26.26 59.89
CA VAL A 107 14.46 -26.97 58.94
C VAL A 107 13.60 -27.36 57.74
N ARG A 108 13.95 -26.86 56.54
CA ARG A 108 13.24 -27.19 55.30
C ARG A 108 13.61 -28.61 54.86
N GLU A 109 12.89 -29.61 55.34
CA GLU A 109 13.18 -31.05 55.11
C GLU A 109 13.02 -31.54 53.66
N LYS A 110 12.57 -30.69 52.73
CA LYS A 110 12.50 -31.01 51.29
C LYS A 110 13.31 -30.02 50.46
N PHE A 111 14.25 -30.56 49.69
CA PHE A 111 14.98 -29.84 48.65
C PHE A 111 14.09 -29.78 47.40
N THR A 112 13.49 -28.63 47.13
CA THR A 112 12.54 -28.45 46.03
C THR A 112 13.24 -28.22 44.69
N PHE A 113 12.52 -28.37 43.57
CA PHE A 113 13.03 -27.98 42.25
C PHE A 113 13.48 -26.51 42.22
N GLU A 114 12.75 -25.63 42.91
CA GLU A 114 13.09 -24.22 43.08
C GLU A 114 14.42 -24.01 43.83
N ASP A 115 14.77 -24.91 44.77
CA ASP A 115 16.07 -24.89 45.46
C ASP A 115 17.22 -25.39 44.57
N MET A 116 16.95 -26.23 43.56
CA MET A 116 17.94 -26.60 42.51
C MET A 116 18.30 -25.40 41.63
N LEU A 117 17.30 -24.55 41.40
CA LEU A 117 17.36 -23.31 40.62
C LEU A 117 17.73 -22.08 41.46
N CYS A 118 18.16 -22.24 42.70
CA CYS A 118 18.78 -21.17 43.47
C CYS A 118 20.29 -21.07 43.17
N PHE A 119 20.85 -19.88 43.37
CA PHE A 119 22.27 -19.60 43.23
C PHE A 119 23.14 -20.57 44.05
N GLN A 120 24.21 -21.09 43.43
CA GLN A 120 25.18 -21.97 44.08
C GLN A 120 26.61 -21.42 43.91
N LYS A 121 27.44 -21.53 44.96
CA LYS A 121 28.83 -21.06 44.93
C LYS A 121 29.80 -21.97 44.18
N ASP A 122 29.47 -23.27 44.08
CA ASP A 122 30.29 -24.25 43.37
C ASP A 122 30.13 -24.09 41.85
N ALA A 123 31.24 -24.29 41.14
CA ALA A 123 31.33 -23.98 39.72
C ALA A 123 30.58 -25.01 38.84
N ILE A 124 29.35 -24.66 38.47
CA ILE A 124 28.94 -24.80 37.06
C ILE A 124 30.01 -24.07 36.22
N PRO A 125 30.29 -24.45 34.95
CA PRO A 125 31.29 -23.77 34.09
C PRO A 125 31.00 -22.29 33.75
N THR A 126 30.18 -21.60 34.54
CA THR A 126 29.94 -20.16 34.54
C THR A 126 31.15 -19.36 35.03
N SER A 127 32.25 -19.44 34.26
CA SER A 127 33.22 -18.34 34.14
C SER A 127 32.54 -17.03 33.72
N LEU A 128 31.31 -17.12 33.20
CA LEU A 128 30.51 -16.02 32.66
C LEU A 128 30.37 -14.81 33.58
N LEU A 129 30.15 -15.03 34.87
CA LEU A 129 30.00 -13.95 35.86
C LEU A 129 31.31 -13.60 36.58
N LYS A 130 32.33 -14.47 36.52
CA LYS A 130 33.67 -14.22 37.09
C LYS A 130 34.55 -13.33 36.20
N ILE A 131 34.02 -12.77 35.11
CA ILE A 131 34.74 -11.80 34.29
C ILE A 131 34.77 -10.42 34.98
N ASN A 132 35.93 -9.79 34.81
CA ASN A 132 36.40 -8.53 35.39
C ASN A 132 35.39 -7.37 35.31
N SER A 133 35.67 -6.29 36.04
CA SER A 133 34.89 -5.02 35.99
C SER A 133 34.83 -4.37 34.59
N ASP A 134 35.77 -4.73 33.73
CA ASP A 134 35.91 -4.27 32.35
C ASP A 134 34.73 -4.68 31.44
N LEU A 135 33.98 -3.69 30.95
CA LEU A 135 32.88 -3.84 30.01
C LEU A 135 33.32 -4.53 28.70
N MET A 136 34.54 -4.30 28.22
CA MET A 136 35.03 -4.87 26.97
C MET A 136 35.04 -6.39 26.97
N LYS A 137 35.58 -6.98 28.04
CA LYS A 137 35.68 -8.43 28.20
C LYS A 137 34.31 -9.08 28.42
N ARG A 138 33.35 -8.35 29.01
CA ARG A 138 31.94 -8.79 29.10
C ARG A 138 31.32 -8.89 27.70
N ILE A 139 31.47 -7.88 26.85
CA ILE A 139 30.90 -7.89 25.49
C ILE A 139 31.52 -9.00 24.63
N GLU A 140 32.85 -9.18 24.69
CA GLU A 140 33.53 -10.27 23.97
C GLU A 140 33.04 -11.67 24.39
N LEU A 141 32.75 -11.85 25.67
CA LEU A 141 32.17 -13.09 26.20
C LEU A 141 30.74 -13.31 25.68
N VAL A 142 29.89 -12.28 25.67
CA VAL A 142 28.52 -12.36 25.14
C VAL A 142 28.53 -12.76 23.66
N GLY A 143 29.43 -12.19 22.85
CA GLY A 143 29.63 -12.61 21.46
C GLY A 143 30.04 -14.08 21.32
N LYS A 144 30.90 -14.59 22.22
CA LYS A 144 31.27 -16.02 22.27
C LYS A 144 30.09 -16.93 22.65
N LEU A 145 29.21 -16.51 23.56
CA LEU A 145 27.99 -17.24 23.91
C LEU A 145 27.04 -17.32 22.70
N PHE A 146 26.69 -16.17 22.12
CA PHE A 146 25.76 -16.08 20.98
C PHE A 146 26.21 -16.87 19.74
N LYS A 147 27.52 -17.00 19.52
CA LYS A 147 28.09 -17.87 18.48
C LYS A 147 27.61 -19.33 18.55
N HIS A 148 27.29 -19.82 19.76
CA HIS A 148 26.80 -21.18 19.99
C HIS A 148 25.28 -21.23 20.22
N THR A 149 24.72 -20.30 20.99
CA THR A 149 23.30 -20.36 21.39
C THR A 149 22.33 -19.98 20.26
N LEU A 150 22.64 -18.99 19.43
CA LEU A 150 21.74 -18.59 18.33
C LEU A 150 21.52 -19.74 17.32
N LYS A 151 22.54 -20.59 17.13
CA LYS A 151 22.53 -21.70 16.16
C LYS A 151 21.90 -23.00 16.67
N ARG A 152 21.71 -23.17 17.98
CA ARG A 152 21.31 -24.44 18.60
C ARG A 152 20.23 -24.23 19.64
N ALA A 153 19.03 -24.72 19.37
CA ALA A 153 17.86 -24.52 20.23
C ALA A 153 18.09 -25.08 21.64
N GLU A 154 18.69 -26.27 21.76
CA GLU A 154 19.00 -26.90 23.06
C GLU A 154 19.90 -26.00 23.95
N LEU A 155 20.84 -25.26 23.34
CA LEU A 155 21.73 -24.36 24.06
C LEU A 155 21.07 -23.03 24.45
N ARG A 156 19.92 -22.67 23.84
CA ARG A 156 19.13 -21.50 24.25
C ARG A 156 18.43 -21.75 25.57
N ASP A 157 17.81 -22.92 25.71
CA ASP A 157 17.11 -23.27 26.94
C ASP A 157 18.09 -23.45 28.11
N GLU A 158 19.23 -24.10 27.85
CA GLU A 158 20.31 -24.25 28.83
C GLU A 158 20.85 -22.90 29.32
N ILE A 159 21.11 -21.92 28.43
CA ILE A 159 21.60 -20.61 28.88
C ILE A 159 20.54 -19.84 29.68
N PHE A 160 19.25 -19.89 29.28
CA PHE A 160 18.19 -19.28 30.08
C PHE A 160 18.07 -19.93 31.47
N ALA A 161 18.11 -21.26 31.55
CA ALA A 161 18.08 -21.99 32.83
C ALA A 161 19.29 -21.66 33.73
N GLN A 162 20.50 -21.59 33.15
CA GLN A 162 21.71 -21.17 33.88
C GLN A 162 21.59 -19.74 34.40
N ILE A 163 21.11 -18.78 33.60
CA ILE A 163 20.97 -17.39 34.05
C ILE A 163 19.89 -17.29 35.13
N SER A 164 18.72 -17.92 34.95
CA SER A 164 17.66 -17.98 35.97
C SER A 164 18.18 -18.53 37.31
N LYS A 165 19.07 -19.52 37.28
CA LYS A 165 19.72 -20.04 38.48
C LYS A 165 20.64 -19.02 39.15
N GLN A 166 21.37 -18.24 38.36
CA GLN A 166 22.28 -17.22 38.89
C GLN A 166 21.58 -15.93 39.35
N THR A 167 20.33 -15.69 38.95
CA THR A 167 19.51 -14.55 39.39
C THR A 167 18.59 -14.85 40.58
N ARG A 168 18.36 -16.12 40.93
CA ARG A 168 17.52 -16.54 42.07
C ARG A 168 18.33 -16.61 43.37
N ASN A 169 17.93 -15.82 44.36
CA ASN A 169 18.52 -15.79 45.71
C ASN A 169 20.05 -15.56 45.72
N ASN A 170 20.57 -14.79 44.77
CA ASN A 170 21.98 -14.44 44.71
C ASN A 170 22.29 -13.38 45.80
N PRO A 171 23.17 -13.67 46.77
CA PRO A 171 23.46 -12.76 47.88
C PRO A 171 24.37 -11.58 47.49
N ASP A 172 25.00 -11.63 46.32
CA ASP A 172 25.87 -10.56 45.83
C ASP A 172 25.12 -9.67 44.83
N ARG A 173 24.86 -8.42 45.24
CA ARG A 173 24.19 -7.41 44.42
C ARG A 173 24.84 -7.24 43.05
N GLN A 174 26.16 -7.20 42.97
CA GLN A 174 26.86 -6.89 41.73
C GLN A 174 26.76 -8.05 40.73
N TYR A 175 26.84 -9.29 41.20
CA TYR A 175 26.62 -10.46 40.33
C TYR A 175 25.14 -10.67 39.98
N LEU A 176 24.20 -10.26 40.86
CA LEU A 176 22.77 -10.27 40.57
C LEU A 176 22.43 -9.33 39.41
N ILE A 177 22.89 -8.07 39.45
CA ILE A 177 22.71 -7.11 38.34
C ILE A 177 23.30 -7.68 37.04
N LYS A 178 24.54 -8.18 37.07
CA LYS A 178 25.19 -8.80 35.90
C LYS A 178 24.44 -10.02 35.35
N GLY A 179 23.78 -10.80 36.21
CA GLY A 179 22.90 -11.89 35.80
C GLY A 179 21.69 -11.37 35.02
N TRP A 180 21.07 -10.28 35.48
CA TRP A 180 19.94 -9.64 34.81
C TRP A 180 20.32 -8.87 33.53
N GLU A 181 21.48 -8.21 33.49
CA GLU A 181 22.07 -7.68 32.25
C GLU A 181 22.17 -8.78 31.17
N LEU A 182 22.69 -9.96 31.55
CA LEU A 182 22.85 -11.09 30.63
C LEU A 182 21.50 -11.72 30.24
N MET A 183 20.54 -11.79 31.17
CA MET A 183 19.17 -12.23 30.88
C MET A 183 18.51 -11.33 29.83
N TYR A 184 18.62 -10.01 30.02
CA TYR A 184 18.05 -9.01 29.12
C TYR A 184 18.69 -9.07 27.72
N LEU A 185 20.02 -9.20 27.64
CA LEU A 185 20.75 -9.41 26.38
C LEU A 185 20.30 -10.68 25.64
N CYS A 186 20.12 -11.79 26.36
CA CYS A 186 19.64 -13.04 25.76
C CYS A 186 18.21 -12.89 25.25
N ALA A 187 17.29 -12.38 26.08
CA ALA A 187 15.89 -12.15 25.72
C ALA A 187 15.71 -11.19 24.53
N SER A 188 16.62 -10.22 24.37
CA SER A 188 16.62 -9.27 23.24
C SER A 188 17.16 -9.86 21.94
N SER A 189 17.88 -10.99 22.01
CA SER A 189 18.52 -11.64 20.86
C SER A 189 17.81 -12.93 20.42
N MET A 190 17.10 -13.59 21.34
CA MET A 190 16.44 -14.86 21.08
C MET A 190 15.36 -15.18 22.14
N PRO A 191 14.24 -15.83 21.75
CA PRO A 191 13.32 -16.39 22.72
C PRO A 191 13.83 -17.74 23.26
N PRO A 192 13.38 -18.16 24.46
CA PRO A 192 13.43 -19.56 24.87
C PRO A 192 12.57 -20.45 23.95
N SER A 193 12.70 -21.77 24.06
CA SER A 193 11.76 -22.69 23.43
C SER A 193 10.36 -22.62 24.07
N LYS A 194 9.38 -23.25 23.39
CA LYS A 194 8.02 -23.40 23.92
C LYS A 194 7.96 -24.22 25.20
N ASP A 195 8.93 -25.13 25.43
CA ASP A 195 8.95 -26.04 26.57
C ASP A 195 9.22 -25.30 27.90
N ILE A 196 10.08 -24.26 27.89
CA ILE A 196 10.40 -23.46 29.09
C ILE A 196 9.87 -22.03 29.07
N GLY A 197 9.39 -21.53 27.92
CA GLY A 197 9.05 -20.12 27.72
C GLY A 197 7.97 -19.58 28.65
N GLY A 198 6.97 -20.39 29.00
CA GLY A 198 5.95 -20.03 29.99
C GLY A 198 6.55 -19.82 31.38
N TYR A 199 7.33 -20.79 31.87
CA TYR A 199 8.01 -20.72 33.16
C TYR A 199 8.98 -19.53 33.26
N LEU A 200 9.79 -19.29 32.21
CA LEU A 200 10.70 -18.14 32.20
C LEU A 200 9.94 -16.82 32.25
N SER A 201 8.84 -16.69 31.48
CA SER A 201 8.03 -15.48 31.44
C SER A 201 7.37 -15.20 32.80
N GLU A 202 6.85 -16.23 33.48
CA GLU A 202 6.30 -16.12 34.83
C GLU A 202 7.36 -15.72 35.85
N TYR A 203 8.56 -16.34 35.81
CA TYR A 203 9.67 -15.97 36.69
C TYR A 203 10.07 -14.50 36.52
N VAL A 204 10.27 -14.06 35.27
CA VAL A 204 10.66 -12.66 34.97
C VAL A 204 9.56 -11.68 35.38
N HIS A 205 8.28 -12.01 35.14
CA HIS A 205 7.14 -11.23 35.60
C HIS A 205 7.11 -11.07 37.13
N ASN A 206 7.28 -12.15 37.87
CA ASN A 206 7.26 -12.13 39.34
C ASN A 206 8.41 -11.30 39.95
N VAL A 207 9.55 -11.21 39.26
CA VAL A 207 10.65 -10.31 39.68
C VAL A 207 10.37 -8.86 39.27
N ALA A 208 9.84 -8.62 38.06
CA ALA A 208 9.49 -7.29 37.57
C ALA A 208 8.40 -6.58 38.39
N TYR A 209 7.50 -7.33 39.03
CA TYR A 209 6.43 -6.78 39.89
C TYR A 209 6.59 -7.13 41.37
N GLY A 210 7.73 -7.73 41.78
CA GLY A 210 7.98 -8.13 43.16
C GLY A 210 8.30 -6.94 44.06
N SER A 211 7.47 -6.68 45.07
CA SER A 211 7.57 -5.52 45.98
C SER A 211 8.80 -5.49 46.89
N SER A 212 9.49 -6.63 47.07
CA SER A 212 10.75 -6.75 47.83
C SER A 212 11.98 -6.86 46.94
N THR A 213 11.85 -6.63 45.63
CA THR A 213 12.94 -6.69 44.66
C THR A 213 13.72 -5.39 44.65
N ASP A 214 15.02 -5.46 44.38
CA ASP A 214 15.82 -4.26 44.16
C ASP A 214 15.38 -3.50 42.90
N SER A 215 15.33 -2.16 42.97
CA SER A 215 14.84 -1.29 41.89
C SER A 215 15.57 -1.46 40.55
N GLU A 216 16.90 -1.63 40.57
CA GLU A 216 17.71 -1.79 39.35
C GLU A 216 17.44 -3.16 38.70
N VAL A 217 17.30 -4.19 39.53
CA VAL A 217 16.89 -5.55 39.11
C VAL A 217 15.46 -5.54 38.56
N GLN A 218 14.56 -4.78 39.19
CA GLN A 218 13.17 -4.66 38.76
C GLN A 218 13.05 -4.03 37.36
N ILE A 219 13.83 -2.97 37.10
CA ILE A 219 13.92 -2.33 35.77
C ILE A 219 14.46 -3.32 34.73
N LEU A 220 15.54 -4.03 35.03
CA LEU A 220 16.11 -5.03 34.12
C LEU A 220 15.15 -6.20 33.86
N ALA A 221 14.40 -6.65 34.87
CA ALA A 221 13.38 -7.68 34.72
C ALA A 221 12.19 -7.20 33.85
N LEU A 222 11.74 -5.96 34.01
CA LEU A 222 10.69 -5.37 33.16
C LEU A 222 11.16 -5.24 31.70
N ASN A 223 12.39 -4.78 31.48
CA ASN A 223 13.01 -4.71 30.16
C ASN A 223 13.15 -6.10 29.52
N THR A 224 13.57 -7.10 30.32
CA THR A 224 13.63 -8.52 29.92
C THR A 224 12.24 -9.04 29.52
N LEU A 225 11.20 -8.74 30.28
CA LEU A 225 9.83 -9.18 29.99
C LEU A 225 9.33 -8.62 28.65
N ASN A 226 9.63 -7.35 28.37
CA ASN A 226 9.28 -6.71 27.10
C ASN A 226 10.12 -7.23 25.93
N ALA A 227 11.41 -7.51 26.14
CA ALA A 227 12.27 -8.15 25.16
C ALA A 227 11.80 -9.58 24.81
N LEU A 228 11.40 -10.39 25.81
CA LEU A 228 10.83 -11.73 25.59
C LEU A 228 9.54 -11.66 24.75
N LYS A 229 8.64 -10.71 25.01
CA LYS A 229 7.44 -10.52 24.18
C LYS A 229 7.79 -10.22 22.72
N ARG A 230 8.78 -9.36 22.47
CA ARG A 230 9.27 -9.04 21.12
C ARG A 230 9.92 -10.25 20.44
N SER A 231 10.88 -10.92 21.10
CA SER A 231 11.62 -12.04 20.51
C SER A 231 10.80 -13.34 20.36
N VAL A 232 9.75 -13.54 21.17
CA VAL A 232 8.79 -14.65 20.95
C VAL A 232 7.97 -14.45 19.67
N LYS A 233 7.60 -13.20 19.33
CA LYS A 233 6.95 -12.86 18.05
C LYS A 233 7.93 -12.96 16.88
N ALA A 234 9.11 -12.36 17.02
CA ALA A 234 10.06 -12.19 15.91
C ALA A 234 10.96 -13.42 15.65
N GLY A 235 11.15 -14.29 16.64
CA GLY A 235 12.09 -15.40 16.57
C GLY A 235 13.52 -15.03 17.01
N PRO A 236 14.50 -15.94 16.82
CA PRO A 236 15.89 -15.67 17.16
C PRO A 236 16.62 -14.85 16.08
N ARG A 237 17.52 -13.94 16.49
CA ARG A 237 18.48 -13.26 15.62
C ARG A 237 19.28 -14.28 14.79
N HIS A 238 19.55 -13.94 13.53
CA HIS A 238 20.37 -14.75 12.61
C HIS A 238 21.85 -14.33 12.62
N MET A 239 22.15 -13.06 12.88
CA MET A 239 23.52 -12.58 13.07
C MET A 239 23.83 -12.39 14.56
N ILE A 240 25.11 -12.46 14.92
CA ILE A 240 25.55 -12.14 16.28
C ILE A 240 25.53 -10.61 16.41
N PRO A 241 24.82 -10.04 17.40
CA PRO A 241 24.79 -8.60 17.63
C PRO A 241 26.18 -7.98 17.76
N GLY A 242 26.38 -6.83 17.12
CA GLY A 242 27.62 -6.08 17.15
C GLY A 242 27.97 -5.57 18.55
N ARG A 243 29.25 -5.25 18.76
CA ARG A 243 29.71 -4.63 20.02
C ARG A 243 28.92 -3.36 20.36
N GLU A 244 28.69 -2.52 19.35
CA GLU A 244 27.96 -1.26 19.48
C GLU A 244 26.49 -1.48 19.90
N GLU A 245 25.83 -2.51 19.36
CA GLU A 245 24.47 -2.89 19.77
C GLU A 245 24.41 -3.33 21.24
N ILE A 246 25.35 -4.19 21.66
CA ILE A 246 25.43 -4.70 23.05
C ILE A 246 25.77 -3.56 24.02
N GLU A 247 26.70 -2.68 23.66
CA GLU A 247 27.09 -1.52 24.47
C GLU A 247 25.93 -0.51 24.59
N ALA A 248 25.18 -0.27 23.51
CA ALA A 248 23.99 0.59 23.52
C ALA A 248 22.89 0.02 24.44
N LEU A 249 22.54 -1.26 24.29
CA LEU A 249 21.49 -1.90 25.09
C LEU A 249 21.83 -1.87 26.59
N LEU A 250 23.07 -2.19 26.96
CA LEU A 250 23.52 -2.17 28.36
C LEU A 250 23.62 -0.76 28.96
N THR A 251 23.77 0.28 28.14
CA THR A 251 23.85 1.68 28.59
C THR A 251 22.56 2.46 28.40
N GLY A 252 21.45 1.80 28.01
CA GLY A 252 20.15 2.43 27.80
C GLY A 252 20.09 3.39 26.61
N ARG A 253 21.03 3.28 25.68
CA ARG A 253 21.06 4.09 24.44
C ARG A 253 20.41 3.32 23.29
N LYS A 254 19.82 4.04 22.35
CA LYS A 254 19.51 3.49 21.01
C LYS A 254 20.64 3.82 20.03
N LEU A 255 20.80 2.99 19.01
CA LEU A 255 21.58 3.31 17.81
C LEU A 255 20.67 4.01 16.79
N THR A 256 21.25 4.58 15.74
CA THR A 256 20.51 5.19 14.64
C THR A 256 20.91 4.62 13.27
N THR A 257 19.99 4.65 12.32
CA THR A 257 20.24 4.28 10.92
C THR A 257 19.34 5.08 9.99
N ILE A 258 19.71 5.14 8.71
CA ILE A 258 19.04 5.97 7.70
C ILE A 258 18.14 5.09 6.84
N VAL A 259 16.87 5.48 6.71
CA VAL A 259 15.94 4.94 5.72
C VAL A 259 15.74 5.98 4.63
N PHE A 260 15.96 5.58 3.38
CA PHE A 260 15.79 6.42 2.20
C PHE A 260 14.39 6.25 1.60
N PHE A 261 13.95 7.22 0.82
CA PHE A 261 12.78 7.14 -0.06
C PHE A 261 13.24 7.06 -1.53
N LEU A 262 12.31 6.78 -2.44
CA LEU A 262 12.63 6.58 -3.88
C LEU A 262 12.97 7.89 -4.63
N ASP A 263 12.79 9.06 -3.99
CA ASP A 263 13.24 10.37 -4.46
C ASP A 263 14.62 10.77 -3.88
N GLU A 264 15.34 9.82 -3.26
CA GLU A 264 16.63 10.00 -2.59
C GLU A 264 16.60 10.92 -1.34
N THR A 265 15.42 11.37 -0.90
CA THR A 265 15.25 11.92 0.46
C THR A 265 15.43 10.80 1.50
N PHE A 266 15.63 11.17 2.77
CA PHE A 266 15.83 10.19 3.84
C PHE A 266 15.39 10.72 5.20
N GLU A 267 15.12 9.79 6.11
CA GLU A 267 14.88 10.04 7.54
C GLU A 267 15.80 9.15 8.39
N GLU A 268 16.14 9.64 9.58
CA GLU A 268 16.93 8.89 10.56
C GLU A 268 16.00 8.23 11.59
N ILE A 269 16.08 6.90 11.70
CA ILE A 269 15.32 6.11 12.68
C ILE A 269 16.24 5.57 13.77
N THR A 270 15.68 5.34 14.95
CA THR A 270 16.39 4.71 16.06
C THR A 270 16.16 3.20 16.08
N TYR A 271 17.15 2.41 16.54
CA TYR A 271 16.99 0.97 16.71
C TYR A 271 17.77 0.43 17.93
N ASP A 272 17.27 -0.67 18.47
CA ASP A 272 17.91 -1.49 19.50
C ASP A 272 18.15 -2.93 18.99
N MET A 273 18.73 -3.79 19.84
CA MET A 273 19.01 -5.20 19.48
C MET A 273 17.77 -6.02 19.10
N ALA A 274 16.58 -5.58 19.49
CA ALA A 274 15.31 -6.26 19.32
C ALA A 274 14.34 -5.53 18.37
N THR A 275 14.77 -4.45 17.70
CA THR A 275 13.98 -3.71 16.70
C THR A 275 13.86 -4.50 15.41
N THR A 276 12.62 -4.83 15.05
CA THR A 276 12.26 -5.49 13.79
C THR A 276 11.96 -4.47 12.68
N VAL A 277 11.85 -4.93 11.43
CA VAL A 277 11.35 -4.12 10.30
C VAL A 277 9.97 -3.54 10.61
N SER A 278 9.06 -4.31 11.22
CA SER A 278 7.73 -3.82 11.63
C SER A 278 7.83 -2.63 12.59
N ASP A 279 8.67 -2.73 13.61
CA ASP A 279 8.85 -1.66 14.60
C ASP A 279 9.48 -0.41 13.97
N ALA A 280 10.45 -0.61 13.06
CA ALA A 280 11.11 0.47 12.33
C ALA A 280 10.16 1.20 11.36
N VAL A 281 9.24 0.48 10.72
CA VAL A 281 8.21 1.07 9.84
C VAL A 281 7.20 1.87 10.67
N GLU A 282 6.81 1.39 11.86
CA GLU A 282 5.93 2.12 12.78
C GLU A 282 6.59 3.41 13.31
N GLU A 283 7.86 3.36 13.71
CA GLU A 283 8.63 4.55 14.12
C GLU A 283 8.75 5.56 12.97
N LEU A 284 9.12 5.11 11.76
CA LEU A 284 9.24 5.95 10.58
C LEU A 284 7.90 6.57 10.16
N ALA A 285 6.81 5.79 10.19
CA ALA A 285 5.47 6.29 9.90
C ALA A 285 5.05 7.40 10.87
N GLY A 286 5.42 7.29 12.15
CA GLY A 286 5.24 8.35 13.14
C GLY A 286 6.02 9.63 12.80
N ILE A 287 7.28 9.51 12.39
CA ILE A 287 8.14 10.66 11.99
C ILE A 287 7.53 11.41 10.79
N ILE A 288 7.19 10.69 9.72
CA ILE A 288 6.65 11.29 8.48
C ILE A 288 5.14 11.56 8.52
N LYS A 289 4.47 11.25 9.65
CA LYS A 289 3.02 11.40 9.87
C LYS A 289 2.14 10.60 8.88
N LEU A 290 2.62 9.43 8.45
CA LEU A 290 1.88 8.52 7.58
C LEU A 290 0.90 7.68 8.42
N SER A 291 -0.40 7.92 8.27
CA SER A 291 -1.44 7.21 9.03
C SER A 291 -1.74 5.81 8.47
N ALA A 292 -1.78 5.68 7.14
CA ALA A 292 -2.13 4.43 6.44
C ALA A 292 -0.89 3.58 6.09
N PHE A 293 0.06 3.47 7.03
CA PHE A 293 1.34 2.80 6.85
C PHE A 293 1.32 1.26 6.67
N PRO A 294 0.29 0.45 7.06
CA PRO A 294 0.34 -1.02 6.91
C PRO A 294 0.48 -1.57 5.48
N SER A 295 0.41 -0.72 4.45
CA SER A 295 0.70 -1.08 3.05
C SER A 295 2.18 -0.85 2.66
N PHE A 296 2.97 -0.24 3.53
CA PHE A 296 4.40 0.06 3.36
C PHE A 296 5.28 -0.86 4.20
N SER A 297 6.52 -1.07 3.77
CA SER A 297 7.59 -1.65 4.58
C SER A 297 8.96 -1.33 3.99
N LEU A 298 10.01 -1.81 4.65
CA LEU A 298 11.38 -1.63 4.24
C LEU A 298 11.77 -2.64 3.15
N PHE A 299 12.58 -2.15 2.21
CA PHE A 299 13.21 -2.93 1.16
C PHE A 299 14.73 -2.75 1.26
N GLU A 300 15.49 -3.80 1.02
CA GLU A 300 16.91 -3.69 0.71
C GLU A 300 17.04 -3.25 -0.76
N CYS A 301 17.64 -2.09 -1.01
CA CYS A 301 18.12 -1.72 -2.34
C CYS A 301 19.60 -2.08 -2.47
N ARG A 302 19.94 -2.91 -3.45
CA ARG A 302 21.31 -3.24 -3.86
C ARG A 302 21.65 -2.54 -5.17
N LYS A 303 22.67 -1.69 -5.15
CA LYS A 303 23.19 -0.99 -6.33
C LYS A 303 24.63 -1.40 -6.59
N VAL A 304 24.89 -2.01 -7.75
CA VAL A 304 26.25 -2.35 -8.19
C VAL A 304 26.82 -1.19 -9.00
N VAL A 305 27.77 -0.45 -8.39
CA VAL A 305 28.44 0.68 -9.04
C VAL A 305 29.71 0.19 -9.77
N SER A 306 29.59 0.01 -11.09
CA SER A 306 30.75 -0.13 -11.97
C SER A 306 31.50 1.20 -12.11
N GLY A 307 32.83 1.15 -12.25
CA GLY A 307 33.71 2.34 -12.31
C GLY A 307 33.56 3.22 -13.57
N SER A 308 32.60 2.94 -14.45
CA SER A 308 32.23 3.78 -15.59
C SER A 308 31.34 4.94 -15.14
N LYS A 309 31.66 6.19 -15.55
CA LYS A 309 30.94 7.42 -15.18
C LYS A 309 29.47 7.51 -15.66
N SER A 310 28.95 6.48 -16.32
CA SER A 310 27.53 6.37 -16.65
C SER A 310 26.77 5.70 -15.51
N SER A 311 26.00 6.49 -14.77
CA SER A 311 24.95 5.98 -13.86
C SER A 311 23.87 5.28 -14.70
N ASP A 312 23.99 3.98 -14.93
CA ASP A 312 22.93 3.22 -15.58
C ASP A 312 21.92 2.74 -14.50
N PRO A 313 20.67 3.23 -14.49
CA PRO A 313 19.70 2.89 -13.46
C PRO A 313 19.23 1.41 -13.50
N GLY A 314 19.65 0.63 -14.50
CA GLY A 314 19.32 -0.79 -14.64
C GLY A 314 20.01 -1.74 -13.64
N ASN A 315 20.87 -1.25 -12.75
CA ASN A 315 21.64 -2.06 -11.79
C ASN A 315 21.13 -1.98 -10.33
N GLU A 316 19.88 -1.53 -10.12
CA GLU A 316 19.26 -1.45 -8.80
C GLU A 316 18.24 -2.58 -8.59
N GLU A 317 18.51 -3.46 -7.62
CA GLU A 317 17.64 -4.55 -7.20
C GLU A 317 16.97 -4.18 -5.87
N TYR A 318 15.63 -4.20 -5.82
CA TYR A 318 14.85 -3.96 -4.59
C TYR A 318 14.27 -5.26 -4.08
N ILE A 319 14.63 -5.65 -2.86
CA ILE A 319 14.24 -6.91 -2.23
C ILE A 319 13.38 -6.59 -1.00
N GLY A 320 12.17 -7.15 -0.96
CA GLY A 320 11.26 -6.97 0.18
C GLY A 320 11.81 -7.62 1.46
N LEU A 321 11.64 -6.96 2.59
CA LEU A 321 12.08 -7.48 3.89
C LEU A 321 10.91 -8.07 4.67
N ASP A 322 11.18 -9.18 5.38
CA ASP A 322 10.21 -9.75 6.33
C ASP A 322 10.02 -8.81 7.52
N ASP A 323 8.77 -8.59 7.92
CA ASP A 323 8.42 -7.61 8.96
C ASP A 323 8.98 -7.99 10.35
N ASN A 324 9.35 -9.25 10.58
CA ASN A 324 9.97 -9.73 11.81
C ASN A 324 11.51 -9.73 11.75
N LYS A 325 12.12 -9.50 10.58
CA LYS A 325 13.58 -9.46 10.46
C LYS A 325 14.16 -8.28 11.26
N TYR A 326 15.28 -8.51 11.94
CA TYR A 326 15.90 -7.50 12.79
C TYR A 326 16.74 -6.49 12.01
N ILE A 327 16.64 -5.20 12.36
CA ILE A 327 17.42 -4.11 11.74
C ILE A 327 18.92 -4.33 11.94
N GLY A 328 19.36 -4.75 13.13
CA GLY A 328 20.76 -5.07 13.40
C GLY A 328 21.33 -6.19 12.52
N ASP A 329 20.52 -7.20 12.18
CA ASP A 329 20.93 -8.28 11.28
C ASP A 329 21.10 -7.78 9.84
N LEU A 330 20.17 -6.94 9.36
CA LEU A 330 20.25 -6.30 8.04
C LEU A 330 21.50 -5.44 7.88
N LEU A 331 21.80 -4.59 8.85
CA LEU A 331 22.99 -3.72 8.81
C LEU A 331 24.30 -4.54 8.88
N ALA A 332 24.30 -5.64 9.64
CA ALA A 332 25.42 -6.57 9.67
C ALA A 332 25.60 -7.33 8.34
N GLU A 333 24.51 -7.73 7.69
CA GLU A 333 24.50 -8.33 6.35
C GLU A 333 25.03 -7.36 5.29
N PHE A 334 24.59 -6.10 5.30
CA PHE A 334 25.04 -5.06 4.35
C PHE A 334 26.55 -4.82 4.47
N LYS A 335 27.06 -4.73 5.71
CA LYS A 335 28.50 -4.61 5.98
C LYS A 335 29.27 -5.82 5.45
N ALA A 336 28.79 -7.03 5.74
CA ALA A 336 29.41 -8.27 5.27
C ALA A 336 29.34 -8.45 3.74
N ALA A 337 28.30 -7.94 3.08
CA ALA A 337 28.18 -7.96 1.62
C ALA A 337 29.21 -7.03 0.97
N LYS A 338 29.36 -5.81 1.50
CA LYS A 338 30.39 -4.84 1.09
C LYS A 338 31.81 -5.39 1.26
N ASP A 339 32.10 -6.05 2.39
CA ASP A 339 33.43 -6.63 2.63
C ASP A 339 33.75 -7.81 1.68
N ARG A 340 32.73 -8.52 1.17
CA ARG A 340 32.90 -9.63 0.23
C ARG A 340 33.12 -9.19 -1.23
N SER A 341 32.71 -7.98 -1.62
CA SER A 341 32.57 -7.59 -3.03
C SER A 341 33.87 -7.25 -3.78
N LYS A 342 35.05 -7.52 -3.20
CA LYS A 342 36.43 -7.53 -3.78
C LYS A 342 36.64 -6.82 -5.15
N GLY A 343 36.30 -5.54 -5.26
CA GLY A 343 36.54 -4.71 -6.45
C GLY A 343 35.30 -4.01 -7.01
N GLU A 344 34.10 -4.52 -6.74
CA GLU A 344 32.84 -3.85 -7.07
C GLU A 344 32.32 -3.05 -5.87
N ILE A 345 31.90 -1.81 -6.09
CA ILE A 345 31.26 -1.00 -5.04
C ILE A 345 29.78 -1.39 -4.98
N LEU A 346 29.47 -2.38 -4.15
CA LEU A 346 28.10 -2.71 -3.78
C LEU A 346 27.61 -1.72 -2.72
N HIS A 347 26.58 -0.93 -3.07
CA HIS A 347 25.90 -0.05 -2.14
C HIS A 347 24.57 -0.67 -1.72
N CYS A 348 24.39 -0.93 -0.42
CA CYS A 348 23.12 -1.37 0.15
C CYS A 348 22.43 -0.20 0.87
N LYS A 349 21.12 -0.01 0.66
CA LYS A 349 20.28 0.98 1.37
C LYS A 349 19.03 0.31 1.94
N LEU A 350 18.51 0.82 3.05
CA LEU A 350 17.12 0.61 3.44
C LEU A 350 16.25 1.64 2.70
N ILE A 351 15.18 1.19 2.05
CA ILE A 351 14.23 2.05 1.34
C ILE A 351 12.82 1.78 1.87
N LEU A 352 12.05 2.82 2.22
CA LEU A 352 10.61 2.65 2.44
C LEU A 352 9.89 2.57 1.09
N LYS A 353 9.19 1.45 0.83
CA LYS A 353 8.30 1.31 -0.35
C LYS A 353 6.95 0.75 0.07
N LYS A 354 5.94 1.04 -0.73
CA LYS A 354 4.64 0.37 -0.67
C LYS A 354 4.80 -1.06 -1.19
N LYS A 355 4.46 -2.07 -0.36
CA LYS A 355 4.55 -3.49 -0.72
C LYS A 355 3.63 -3.85 -1.88
N LEU A 356 2.40 -3.35 -1.83
CA LEU A 356 1.33 -3.68 -2.77
C LEU A 356 0.32 -2.53 -2.84
N PHE A 357 -0.24 -2.28 -4.01
CA PHE A 357 -1.32 -1.32 -4.21
C PHE A 357 -2.67 -2.03 -4.14
N ARG A 358 -3.27 -2.05 -2.95
CA ARG A 358 -4.55 -2.73 -2.70
C ARG A 358 -5.71 -1.88 -3.20
N GLU A 359 -6.88 -2.51 -3.40
CA GLU A 359 -8.06 -1.77 -3.85
C GLU A 359 -8.67 -0.88 -2.75
N SER A 360 -8.44 -1.22 -1.48
CA SER A 360 -8.75 -0.38 -0.32
C SER A 360 -8.04 0.98 -0.34
N ASP A 361 -6.86 1.03 -0.97
CA ASP A 361 -5.97 2.18 -0.94
C ASP A 361 -6.53 3.37 -1.73
N GLU A 362 -7.47 3.12 -2.64
CA GLU A 362 -8.15 4.16 -3.43
C GLU A 362 -9.07 5.05 -2.58
N ALA A 363 -9.43 4.60 -1.37
CA ALA A 363 -10.19 5.39 -0.40
C ALA A 363 -9.31 6.19 0.57
N VAL A 364 -7.97 6.05 0.50
CA VAL A 364 -7.04 6.72 1.41
C VAL A 364 -6.68 8.10 0.88
N THR A 365 -7.14 9.14 1.58
CA THR A 365 -6.91 10.56 1.25
C THR A 365 -5.78 11.21 2.05
N ASP A 366 -4.96 10.42 2.76
CA ASP A 366 -3.80 10.89 3.52
C ASP A 366 -2.77 11.54 2.56
N PRO A 367 -2.41 12.83 2.73
CA PRO A 367 -1.49 13.51 1.82
C PRO A 367 -0.11 12.85 1.71
N MET A 368 0.42 12.29 2.81
CA MET A 368 1.71 11.60 2.79
C MET A 368 1.60 10.27 2.04
N PHE A 369 0.50 9.55 2.24
CA PHE A 369 0.21 8.32 1.49
C PHE A 369 0.11 8.56 -0.03
N VAL A 370 -0.57 9.64 -0.44
CA VAL A 370 -0.71 10.03 -1.85
C VAL A 370 0.64 10.47 -2.43
N GLN A 371 1.43 11.27 -1.69
CA GLN A 371 2.76 11.71 -2.12
C GLN A 371 3.72 10.52 -2.28
N LEU A 372 3.81 9.60 -1.30
CA LEU A 372 4.66 8.41 -1.42
C LEU A 372 4.19 7.47 -2.54
N SER A 373 2.87 7.34 -2.75
CA SER A 373 2.31 6.58 -3.88
C SER A 373 2.67 7.20 -5.23
N TYR A 374 2.66 8.54 -5.33
CA TYR A 374 3.13 9.26 -6.52
C TYR A 374 4.63 9.05 -6.75
N VAL A 375 5.47 9.25 -5.74
CA VAL A 375 6.93 9.07 -5.83
C VAL A 375 7.28 7.64 -6.28
N GLN A 376 6.60 6.61 -5.76
CA GLN A 376 6.82 5.23 -6.20
C GLN A 376 6.36 4.97 -7.65
N LEU A 377 5.20 5.48 -8.07
CA LEU A 377 4.72 5.29 -9.44
C LEU A 377 5.53 6.11 -10.46
N GLN A 378 6.01 7.28 -10.07
CA GLN A 378 6.99 8.06 -10.83
C GLN A 378 8.29 7.26 -11.01
N HIS A 379 8.88 6.78 -9.91
CA HIS A 379 10.09 5.96 -9.95
C HIS A 379 9.93 4.75 -10.89
N ASP A 380 8.84 3.99 -10.74
CA ASP A 380 8.58 2.82 -11.59
C ASP A 380 8.33 3.20 -13.06
N TYR A 381 7.72 4.35 -13.34
CA TYR A 381 7.60 4.90 -14.70
C TYR A 381 8.97 5.24 -15.31
N ILE A 382 9.85 5.93 -14.57
CA ILE A 382 11.19 6.32 -15.05
C ILE A 382 12.12 5.12 -15.29
N LEU A 383 11.98 4.04 -14.51
CA LEU A 383 12.63 2.74 -14.81
C LEU A 383 12.08 2.06 -16.08
N GLY A 384 11.04 2.61 -16.70
CA GLY A 384 10.38 2.05 -17.88
C GLY A 384 9.44 0.89 -17.56
N ASN A 385 8.98 0.74 -16.31
CA ASN A 385 8.11 -0.39 -15.94
C ASN A 385 6.70 -0.32 -16.56
N TYR A 386 6.26 0.88 -16.94
CA TYR A 386 5.00 1.13 -17.64
C TYR A 386 5.28 1.43 -19.13
N PRO A 387 5.19 0.43 -20.03
CA PRO A 387 5.40 0.64 -21.47
C PRO A 387 4.18 1.31 -22.11
N VAL A 388 4.11 2.63 -21.97
CA VAL A 388 3.01 3.47 -22.48
C VAL A 388 3.21 3.92 -23.93
N GLY A 389 2.13 4.38 -24.57
CA GLY A 389 2.19 4.96 -25.92
C GLY A 389 2.88 6.32 -25.95
N ARG A 390 3.15 6.84 -27.16
CA ARG A 390 3.84 8.14 -27.35
C ARG A 390 3.08 9.32 -26.74
N GLU A 391 1.76 9.37 -26.97
CA GLU A 391 0.90 10.43 -26.46
C GLU A 391 0.87 10.44 -24.93
N ASP A 392 0.69 9.26 -24.32
CA ASP A 392 0.72 9.06 -22.87
C ASP A 392 2.08 9.43 -22.29
N ALA A 393 3.19 9.05 -22.94
CA ALA A 393 4.53 9.40 -22.49
C ALA A 393 4.75 10.91 -22.47
N ALA A 394 4.35 11.61 -23.53
CA ALA A 394 4.45 13.07 -23.60
C ALA A 394 3.58 13.74 -22.51
N GLN A 395 2.36 13.26 -22.29
CA GLN A 395 1.47 13.74 -21.24
C GLN A 395 2.03 13.47 -19.83
N LEU A 396 2.52 12.26 -19.56
CA LEU A 396 3.09 11.87 -18.26
C LEU A 396 4.38 12.63 -17.95
N SER A 397 5.24 12.89 -18.94
CA SER A 397 6.43 13.72 -18.74
C SER A 397 6.05 15.19 -18.50
N ALA A 398 5.11 15.75 -19.27
CA ALA A 398 4.61 17.12 -19.05
C ALA A 398 3.97 17.31 -17.67
N LEU A 399 3.17 16.33 -17.20
CA LEU A 399 2.56 16.34 -15.86
C LEU A 399 3.60 16.33 -14.74
N GLN A 400 4.65 15.51 -14.85
CA GLN A 400 5.73 15.48 -13.84
C GLN A 400 6.51 16.80 -13.79
N ILE A 401 6.79 17.40 -14.95
CA ILE A 401 7.42 18.74 -15.01
C ILE A 401 6.53 19.77 -14.32
N LEU A 402 5.22 19.76 -14.59
CA LEU A 402 4.25 20.64 -13.95
C LEU A 402 4.17 20.46 -12.43
N VAL A 403 4.31 19.23 -11.92
CA VAL A 403 4.44 18.96 -10.46
C VAL A 403 5.73 19.58 -9.90
N GLU A 404 6.86 19.43 -10.60
CA GLU A 404 8.17 19.92 -10.14
C GLU A 404 8.24 21.46 -10.11
N ILE A 405 7.95 22.14 -11.23
CA ILE A 405 8.15 23.59 -11.36
C ILE A 405 6.87 24.43 -11.22
N GLY A 406 5.68 23.85 -11.40
CA GLY A 406 4.43 24.62 -11.55
C GLY A 406 4.30 25.18 -12.97
N TYR A 407 3.19 25.86 -13.28
CA TYR A 407 3.02 26.43 -14.62
C TYR A 407 3.81 27.74 -14.79
N ILE A 408 4.47 27.86 -15.94
CA ILE A 408 5.29 29.00 -16.36
C ILE A 408 5.05 29.17 -17.86
N GLY A 409 4.87 30.40 -18.36
CA GLY A 409 4.49 30.64 -19.76
C GLY A 409 5.57 30.36 -20.82
N SER A 410 6.84 30.19 -20.43
CA SER A 410 7.96 29.91 -21.35
C SER A 410 9.02 29.02 -20.68
N PRO A 411 8.68 27.78 -20.31
CA PRO A 411 9.59 26.88 -19.60
C PRO A 411 10.83 26.49 -20.43
N GLU A 412 10.73 26.51 -21.76
CA GLU A 412 11.79 26.19 -22.72
C GLU A 412 12.96 27.19 -22.70
N LEU A 413 12.74 28.39 -22.14
CA LEU A 413 13.79 29.39 -21.91
C LEU A 413 14.54 29.17 -20.59
N SER A 414 14.12 28.23 -19.75
CA SER A 414 14.83 27.87 -18.52
C SER A 414 16.03 26.96 -18.82
N VAL A 415 17.12 27.18 -18.10
CA VAL A 415 18.35 26.36 -18.21
C VAL A 415 18.08 24.89 -17.86
N ASP A 416 17.07 24.64 -17.02
CA ASP A 416 16.71 23.32 -16.51
C ASP A 416 15.75 22.54 -17.41
N TRP A 417 15.15 23.13 -18.46
CA TRP A 417 14.20 22.41 -19.33
C TRP A 417 14.77 21.11 -19.89
N THR A 418 16.04 21.14 -20.32
CA THR A 418 16.72 19.95 -20.84
C THR A 418 16.93 18.86 -19.78
N SER A 419 17.26 19.24 -18.54
CA SER A 419 17.48 18.27 -17.45
C SER A 419 16.15 17.71 -16.92
N LEU A 420 15.08 18.51 -16.92
CA LEU A 420 13.71 18.09 -16.63
C LEU A 420 13.20 17.04 -17.61
N LEU A 421 13.42 17.23 -18.92
CA LEU A 421 13.10 16.23 -19.95
C LEU A 421 13.88 14.92 -19.75
N GLU A 422 15.19 15.00 -19.48
CA GLU A 422 16.04 13.82 -19.24
C GLU A 422 15.73 13.09 -17.93
N ARG A 423 15.18 13.79 -16.92
CA ARG A 423 14.74 13.22 -15.64
C ARG A 423 13.36 12.57 -15.72
N PHE A 424 12.44 13.13 -16.50
CA PHE A 424 11.02 12.73 -16.48
C PHE A 424 10.52 11.97 -17.72
N LEU A 425 11.37 11.76 -18.74
CA LEU A 425 11.10 10.86 -19.87
C LEU A 425 11.93 9.57 -19.75
N PRO A 426 11.31 8.38 -19.63
CA PRO A 426 12.05 7.12 -19.48
C PRO A 426 13.01 6.88 -20.64
N ARG A 427 14.27 6.49 -20.34
CA ARG A 427 15.35 6.33 -21.34
C ARG A 427 14.95 5.41 -22.51
N GLN A 428 14.21 4.36 -22.22
CA GLN A 428 13.72 3.37 -23.19
C GLN A 428 12.68 3.96 -24.17
N ILE A 429 11.94 4.99 -23.75
CA ILE A 429 10.98 5.73 -24.58
C ILE A 429 11.70 6.86 -25.32
N ALA A 430 12.60 7.58 -24.64
CA ALA A 430 13.38 8.69 -25.22
C ALA A 430 14.12 8.29 -26.49
N ILE A 431 14.74 7.09 -26.53
CA ILE A 431 15.49 6.60 -27.71
C ILE A 431 14.63 6.27 -28.94
N THR A 432 13.30 6.28 -28.83
CA THR A 432 12.42 5.89 -29.96
C THR A 432 12.27 6.98 -31.03
N ARG A 433 12.64 8.24 -30.74
CA ARG A 433 12.51 9.41 -31.64
C ARG A 433 13.64 10.42 -31.40
N GLY A 434 13.74 11.44 -32.25
CA GLY A 434 14.66 12.56 -32.03
C GLY A 434 14.28 13.42 -30.81
N LYS A 435 15.27 13.87 -30.04
CA LYS A 435 15.08 14.68 -28.82
C LYS A 435 14.18 15.91 -29.02
N ARG A 436 14.31 16.60 -30.15
CA ARG A 436 13.49 17.78 -30.52
C ARG A 436 12.01 17.46 -30.75
N GLU A 437 11.69 16.26 -31.24
CA GLU A 437 10.30 15.84 -31.44
C GLU A 437 9.62 15.63 -30.08
N TRP A 438 10.31 14.93 -29.16
CA TRP A 438 9.85 14.78 -27.77
C TRP A 438 9.70 16.10 -27.05
N GLU A 439 10.65 17.01 -27.22
CA GLU A 439 10.61 18.36 -26.65
C GLU A 439 9.38 19.15 -27.14
N MET A 440 9.08 19.12 -28.44
CA MET A 440 7.88 19.76 -29.01
C MET A 440 6.58 19.12 -28.51
N ASP A 441 6.49 17.78 -28.51
CA ASP A 441 5.30 17.05 -28.06
C ASP A 441 5.03 17.31 -26.56
N ILE A 442 6.07 17.28 -25.71
CA ILE A 442 5.98 17.54 -24.26
C ILE A 442 5.66 19.01 -23.97
N LEU A 443 6.29 19.96 -24.66
CA LEU A 443 6.00 21.38 -24.50
C LEU A 443 4.55 21.70 -24.89
N SER A 444 4.06 21.14 -26.00
CA SER A 444 2.66 21.27 -26.43
C SER A 444 1.67 20.77 -25.37
N ARG A 445 1.93 19.61 -24.77
CA ARG A 445 1.12 19.08 -23.65
C ARG A 445 1.20 19.99 -22.43
N TYR A 446 2.40 20.44 -22.04
CA TYR A 446 2.61 21.33 -20.90
C TYR A 446 1.87 22.68 -21.06
N CYS A 447 1.98 23.35 -22.21
CA CYS A 447 1.26 24.61 -22.47
C CYS A 447 -0.27 24.45 -22.43
N SER A 448 -0.81 23.27 -22.75
CA SER A 448 -2.25 23.00 -22.63
C SER A 448 -2.77 22.87 -21.18
N MET A 449 -1.87 22.89 -20.19
CA MET A 449 -2.17 22.63 -18.78
C MET A 449 -2.07 23.88 -17.87
N GLU A 450 -2.16 25.09 -18.44
CA GLU A 450 -2.08 26.38 -17.74
C GLU A 450 -2.94 26.48 -16.46
N ASN A 451 -4.14 25.92 -16.47
CA ASN A 451 -5.10 26.01 -15.36
C ASN A 451 -4.98 24.88 -14.31
N LEU A 452 -3.99 23.99 -14.42
CA LEU A 452 -3.84 22.87 -13.47
C LEU A 452 -2.89 23.21 -12.32
N THR A 453 -3.30 22.90 -11.09
CA THR A 453 -2.39 22.98 -9.94
C THR A 453 -1.40 21.82 -9.92
N LYS A 454 -0.34 21.95 -9.11
CA LYS A 454 0.60 20.84 -8.84
C LYS A 454 -0.10 19.58 -8.30
N ASP A 455 -1.18 19.73 -7.53
CA ASP A 455 -1.91 18.56 -7.03
C ASP A 455 -2.82 17.95 -8.10
N ASP A 456 -3.49 18.76 -8.91
CA ASP A 456 -4.25 18.27 -10.07
C ASP A 456 -3.35 17.47 -11.02
N ALA A 457 -2.15 17.98 -11.29
CA ALA A 457 -1.15 17.32 -12.12
C ALA A 457 -0.71 15.97 -11.51
N ARG A 458 -0.40 15.94 -10.20
CA ARG A 458 -0.11 14.71 -9.45
C ARG A 458 -1.25 13.69 -9.55
N GLN A 459 -2.48 14.14 -9.32
CA GLN A 459 -3.68 13.29 -9.41
C GLN A 459 -3.96 12.81 -10.83
N GLN A 460 -3.68 13.61 -11.87
CA GLN A 460 -3.80 13.17 -13.27
C GLN A 460 -2.76 12.12 -13.63
N PHE A 461 -1.50 12.31 -13.23
CA PHE A 461 -0.42 11.32 -13.43
C PHE A 461 -0.80 9.96 -12.81
N LEU A 462 -1.25 9.98 -11.54
CA LEU A 462 -1.75 8.80 -10.84
C LEU A 462 -2.96 8.16 -11.55
N ARG A 463 -3.91 8.96 -12.04
CA ARG A 463 -5.09 8.46 -12.78
C ARG A 463 -4.72 7.78 -14.09
N ILE A 464 -3.80 8.34 -14.87
CA ILE A 464 -3.34 7.75 -16.14
C ILE A 464 -2.69 6.39 -15.89
N LEU A 465 -1.69 6.29 -15.00
CA LEU A 465 -1.03 5.02 -14.72
C LEU A 465 -1.99 3.97 -14.13
N ARG A 466 -2.95 4.38 -13.28
CA ARG A 466 -3.96 3.48 -12.71
C ARG A 466 -4.98 2.97 -13.75
N SER A 467 -5.24 3.73 -14.82
CA SER A 467 -6.23 3.34 -15.84
C SER A 467 -5.75 2.16 -16.69
N LEU A 468 -4.43 2.02 -16.86
CA LEU A 468 -3.78 0.91 -17.57
C LEU A 468 -4.22 -0.45 -17.02
N PRO A 469 -4.30 -1.51 -17.86
CA PRO A 469 -4.65 -2.87 -17.40
C PRO A 469 -3.71 -3.35 -16.28
N TYR A 470 -2.42 -3.06 -16.46
CA TYR A 470 -1.32 -3.35 -15.54
C TYR A 470 -0.96 -2.19 -14.62
N GLY A 471 -1.84 -1.19 -14.48
CA GLY A 471 -1.66 -0.08 -13.54
C GLY A 471 -1.43 -0.59 -12.11
N ASN A 472 -0.50 0.05 -11.39
CA ASN A 472 -0.14 -0.30 -10.01
C ASN A 472 0.35 -1.76 -9.82
N SER A 473 0.96 -2.37 -10.84
CA SER A 473 1.50 -3.73 -10.73
C SER A 473 2.82 -3.78 -9.95
N VAL A 474 3.03 -4.87 -9.22
CA VAL A 474 4.38 -5.29 -8.79
C VAL A 474 4.99 -6.14 -9.90
N PHE A 475 6.23 -5.84 -10.29
CA PHE A 475 6.90 -6.45 -11.45
C PHE A 475 8.00 -7.42 -11.05
N PHE A 476 7.95 -8.65 -11.58
CA PHE A 476 8.90 -9.73 -11.31
C PHE A 476 9.54 -10.24 -12.60
N GLY A 477 10.87 -10.29 -12.68
CA GLY A 477 11.57 -10.89 -13.81
C GLY A 477 11.65 -12.42 -13.66
N VAL A 478 11.16 -13.18 -14.64
CA VAL A 478 11.16 -14.66 -14.59
C VAL A 478 11.61 -15.28 -15.92
N ARG A 479 12.05 -16.54 -15.88
CA ARG A 479 12.37 -17.33 -17.09
C ARG A 479 11.29 -18.38 -17.34
N LYS A 480 10.93 -18.61 -18.60
CA LYS A 480 9.95 -19.64 -18.98
C LYS A 480 10.56 -21.03 -18.80
N ILE A 481 9.86 -21.90 -18.05
CA ILE A 481 10.15 -23.34 -17.99
C ILE A 481 9.15 -24.07 -18.90
N ASP A 482 7.86 -23.91 -18.63
CA ASP A 482 6.78 -24.53 -19.40
C ASP A 482 5.70 -23.50 -19.77
N ASP A 483 5.23 -23.63 -21.00
CA ASP A 483 4.22 -22.78 -21.67
C ASP A 483 3.58 -23.65 -22.76
N PRO A 484 2.48 -24.36 -22.45
CA PRO A 484 1.88 -25.34 -23.33
C PRO A 484 1.20 -24.74 -24.58
N ILE A 485 1.17 -23.40 -24.70
CA ILE A 485 0.64 -22.69 -25.88
C ILE A 485 1.80 -22.20 -26.77
N GLY A 486 3.02 -22.11 -26.23
CA GLY A 486 4.24 -21.76 -26.97
C GLY A 486 4.39 -20.28 -27.34
N VAL A 487 3.51 -19.40 -26.85
CA VAL A 487 3.43 -17.99 -27.25
C VAL A 487 4.40 -17.09 -26.47
N LEU A 488 4.82 -17.49 -25.26
CA LEU A 488 5.63 -16.64 -24.38
C LEU A 488 7.14 -16.76 -24.71
N PRO A 489 7.90 -15.65 -24.69
CA PRO A 489 9.35 -15.69 -24.90
C PRO A 489 10.09 -16.30 -23.69
N GLY A 490 11.33 -16.74 -23.89
CA GLY A 490 12.12 -17.45 -22.86
C GLY A 490 12.45 -16.62 -21.60
N ARG A 491 12.48 -15.29 -21.71
CA ARG A 491 12.51 -14.35 -20.57
C ARG A 491 11.29 -13.45 -20.67
N ILE A 492 10.60 -13.25 -19.55
CA ILE A 492 9.43 -12.38 -19.42
C ILE A 492 9.51 -11.58 -18.12
N ILE A 493 8.68 -10.55 -18.02
CA ILE A 493 8.35 -9.91 -16.75
C ILE A 493 6.87 -10.19 -16.46
N LEU A 494 6.56 -10.58 -15.23
CA LEU A 494 5.20 -10.70 -14.70
C LEU A 494 4.85 -9.41 -13.95
N GLY A 495 3.75 -8.75 -14.30
CA GLY A 495 3.13 -7.72 -13.48
C GLY A 495 1.94 -8.31 -12.72
N ILE A 496 1.81 -8.06 -11.41
CA ILE A 496 0.69 -8.55 -10.61
C ILE A 496 -0.03 -7.38 -9.96
N ASN A 497 -1.34 -7.27 -10.18
CA ASN A 497 -2.19 -6.23 -9.59
C ASN A 497 -3.61 -6.77 -9.26
N LYS A 498 -4.52 -5.86 -8.87
CA LYS A 498 -5.93 -6.18 -8.56
C LYS A 498 -6.77 -6.74 -9.71
N ARG A 499 -6.31 -6.67 -10.97
CA ARG A 499 -6.99 -7.18 -12.17
C ARG A 499 -6.51 -8.59 -12.55
N GLY A 500 -5.22 -8.89 -12.38
CA GLY A 500 -4.68 -10.18 -12.78
C GLY A 500 -3.16 -10.29 -12.80
N VAL A 501 -2.69 -11.24 -13.61
CA VAL A 501 -1.27 -11.45 -13.95
C VAL A 501 -1.05 -10.99 -15.38
N HIS A 502 -0.12 -10.05 -15.56
CA HIS A 502 0.22 -9.38 -16.81
C HIS A 502 1.57 -9.86 -17.32
N PHE A 503 1.66 -10.18 -18.61
CA PHE A 503 2.87 -10.70 -19.23
C PHE A 503 3.54 -9.63 -20.09
N PHE A 504 4.84 -9.46 -19.94
CA PHE A 504 5.63 -8.51 -20.73
C PHE A 504 6.88 -9.16 -21.32
N ARG A 505 7.24 -8.72 -22.53
CA ARG A 505 8.59 -8.88 -23.08
C ARG A 505 9.54 -7.97 -22.27
N PRO A 506 10.78 -8.39 -21.96
CA PRO A 506 11.70 -7.58 -21.16
C PRO A 506 12.48 -6.55 -21.99
N VAL A 507 12.80 -6.86 -23.26
CA VAL A 507 13.59 -6.00 -24.16
C VAL A 507 13.05 -6.10 -25.60
N PRO A 508 12.55 -5.00 -26.20
CA PRO A 508 12.04 -3.81 -25.49
C PRO A 508 10.96 -4.21 -24.48
N LYS A 509 10.72 -3.38 -23.46
CA LYS A 509 9.65 -3.66 -22.50
C LYS A 509 8.30 -3.40 -23.18
N GLU A 510 7.50 -4.45 -23.33
CA GLU A 510 6.29 -4.44 -24.16
C GLU A 510 5.23 -5.33 -23.53
N TYR A 511 4.00 -4.83 -23.42
CA TYR A 511 2.87 -5.56 -22.86
C TYR A 511 2.35 -6.59 -23.88
N LEU A 512 2.22 -7.85 -23.44
CA LEU A 512 1.81 -8.97 -24.29
C LEU A 512 0.35 -9.38 -24.06
N HIS A 513 0.02 -9.77 -22.82
CA HIS A 513 -1.29 -10.34 -22.48
C HIS A 513 -1.58 -10.23 -20.97
N SER A 514 -2.82 -10.51 -20.56
CA SER A 514 -3.24 -10.57 -19.16
C SER A 514 -4.14 -11.79 -18.91
N ALA A 515 -3.86 -12.55 -17.85
CA ALA A 515 -4.81 -13.50 -17.28
C ALA A 515 -5.53 -12.83 -16.11
N GLU A 516 -6.86 -12.77 -16.12
CA GLU A 516 -7.63 -12.22 -15.01
C GLU A 516 -7.54 -13.11 -13.76
N LEU A 517 -7.70 -12.52 -12.57
CA LEU A 517 -7.70 -13.27 -11.30
C LEU A 517 -8.74 -14.42 -11.29
N ARG A 518 -9.86 -14.26 -12.00
CA ARG A 518 -10.93 -15.28 -12.08
C ARG A 518 -10.53 -16.52 -12.91
N ASP A 519 -9.57 -16.38 -13.81
CA ASP A 519 -9.15 -17.44 -14.73
C ASP A 519 -8.02 -18.29 -14.15
N ILE A 520 -7.37 -17.82 -13.08
CA ILE A 520 -6.35 -18.55 -12.31
C ILE A 520 -7.05 -19.47 -11.31
N MET A 521 -6.99 -20.79 -11.57
CA MET A 521 -7.65 -21.81 -10.73
C MET A 521 -6.75 -22.29 -9.59
N GLN A 522 -5.44 -22.29 -9.79
CA GLN A 522 -4.47 -22.73 -8.79
C GLN A 522 -3.12 -22.06 -9.08
N PHE A 523 -2.36 -21.76 -8.05
CA PHE A 523 -0.98 -21.28 -8.15
C PHE A 523 -0.18 -21.83 -6.98
N GLY A 524 1.14 -21.76 -7.09
CA GLY A 524 2.05 -22.15 -6.01
C GLY A 524 3.50 -21.96 -6.42
N SER A 525 4.39 -22.08 -5.45
CA SER A 525 5.81 -21.80 -5.62
C SER A 525 6.70 -22.84 -4.92
N SER A 526 7.95 -22.84 -5.35
CA SER A 526 9.09 -23.48 -4.71
C SER A 526 10.24 -22.46 -4.65
N ASN A 527 11.36 -22.82 -4.03
CA ASN A 527 12.52 -21.93 -3.88
C ASN A 527 13.18 -21.49 -5.22
N THR A 528 12.79 -22.11 -6.34
CA THR A 528 13.37 -21.85 -7.68
C THR A 528 12.36 -21.69 -8.80
N ALA A 529 11.05 -21.87 -8.54
CA ALA A 529 10.01 -21.75 -9.56
C ALA A 529 8.65 -21.35 -8.98
N VAL A 530 7.81 -20.75 -9.83
CA VAL A 530 6.39 -20.51 -9.60
C VAL A 530 5.57 -21.13 -10.72
N PHE A 531 4.37 -21.62 -10.42
CA PHE A 531 3.44 -22.15 -11.41
C PHE A 531 2.05 -21.52 -11.27
N PHE A 532 1.34 -21.48 -12.40
CA PHE A 532 -0.05 -21.03 -12.48
C PHE A 532 -0.85 -22.01 -13.35
N LYS A 533 -1.92 -22.57 -12.79
CA LYS A 533 -2.92 -23.34 -13.52
C LYS A 533 -4.07 -22.38 -13.85
N MET A 534 -4.14 -21.96 -15.12
CA MET A 534 -5.11 -20.97 -15.57
C MET A 534 -5.91 -21.46 -16.78
N ARG A 535 -7.10 -20.89 -16.94
CA ARG A 535 -7.98 -21.16 -18.08
C ARG A 535 -7.62 -20.25 -19.25
N VAL A 536 -7.30 -20.83 -20.40
CA VAL A 536 -7.09 -20.11 -21.66
C VAL A 536 -8.03 -20.69 -22.71
N ALA A 537 -8.84 -19.85 -23.34
CA ALA A 537 -9.86 -20.26 -24.32
C ALA A 537 -10.78 -21.43 -23.84
N GLY A 538 -11.08 -21.48 -22.53
CA GLY A 538 -11.89 -22.53 -21.91
C GLY A 538 -11.09 -23.72 -21.35
N VAL A 539 -9.91 -24.00 -21.90
CA VAL A 539 -9.03 -25.14 -21.53
C VAL A 539 -8.11 -24.78 -20.38
N LEU A 540 -7.79 -25.75 -19.51
CA LEU A 540 -6.85 -25.55 -18.40
C LEU A 540 -5.41 -25.84 -18.83
N HIS A 541 -4.55 -24.84 -18.66
CA HIS A 541 -3.12 -24.93 -18.92
C HIS A 541 -2.33 -24.66 -17.65
N ILE A 542 -1.19 -25.34 -17.50
CA ILE A 542 -0.22 -25.09 -16.43
C ILE A 542 0.96 -24.34 -17.06
N PHE A 543 1.25 -23.16 -16.54
CA PHE A 543 2.43 -22.39 -16.89
C PHE A 543 3.44 -22.48 -15.75
N GLN A 544 4.71 -22.65 -16.06
CA GLN A 544 5.78 -22.73 -15.07
C GLN A 544 6.92 -21.78 -15.40
N PHE A 545 7.36 -21.03 -14.40
CA PHE A 545 8.40 -20.01 -14.53
C PHE A 545 9.47 -20.19 -13.45
N GLU A 546 10.73 -20.03 -13.84
CA GLU A 546 11.88 -20.04 -12.94
C GLU A 546 12.04 -18.66 -12.28
N THR A 547 12.09 -18.66 -10.95
CA THR A 547 12.29 -17.45 -10.14
C THR A 547 12.64 -17.80 -8.69
N LYS A 548 13.38 -16.93 -8.00
CA LYS A 548 13.60 -17.02 -6.55
C LYS A 548 12.50 -16.33 -5.74
N GLN A 549 11.73 -15.44 -6.37
CA GLN A 549 10.66 -14.64 -5.75
C GLN A 549 9.29 -15.33 -5.84
N GLY A 550 9.27 -16.67 -5.91
CA GLY A 550 8.03 -17.43 -6.10
C GLY A 550 7.02 -17.21 -4.97
N GLU A 551 7.51 -17.13 -3.73
CA GLU A 551 6.69 -16.86 -2.55
C GLU A 551 6.10 -15.45 -2.57
N GLU A 552 6.92 -14.42 -2.87
CA GLU A 552 6.47 -13.03 -3.02
C GLU A 552 5.36 -12.88 -4.08
N ILE A 553 5.52 -13.56 -5.22
CA ILE A 553 4.54 -13.64 -6.29
C ILE A 553 3.22 -14.26 -5.79
N CYS A 554 3.29 -15.38 -5.07
CA CYS A 554 2.11 -16.05 -4.52
C CYS A 554 1.41 -15.19 -3.44
N VAL A 555 2.17 -14.50 -2.59
CA VAL A 555 1.63 -13.60 -1.56
C VAL A 555 0.94 -12.38 -2.19
N ALA A 556 1.54 -11.75 -3.21
CA ALA A 556 0.92 -10.64 -3.93
C ALA A 556 -0.41 -11.06 -4.59
N LEU A 557 -0.42 -12.21 -5.26
CA LEU A 557 -1.61 -12.75 -5.91
C LEU A 557 -2.71 -13.13 -4.90
N GLN A 558 -2.35 -13.85 -3.83
CA GLN A 558 -3.28 -14.23 -2.76
C GLN A 558 -3.89 -13.00 -2.07
N THR A 559 -3.11 -11.94 -1.87
CA THR A 559 -3.59 -10.69 -1.27
C THR A 559 -4.65 -10.02 -2.14
N HIS A 560 -4.42 -9.90 -3.45
CA HIS A 560 -5.42 -9.35 -4.37
C HIS A 560 -6.68 -10.21 -4.49
N ILE A 561 -6.54 -11.54 -4.52
CA ILE A 561 -7.69 -12.46 -4.51
C ILE A 561 -8.52 -12.26 -3.23
N ASN A 562 -7.86 -12.17 -2.07
CA ASN A 562 -8.52 -11.94 -0.79
C ASN A 562 -9.27 -10.60 -0.77
N ASP A 563 -8.68 -9.52 -1.27
CA ASP A 563 -9.32 -8.20 -1.36
C ASP A 563 -10.58 -8.21 -2.24
N VAL A 564 -10.50 -8.82 -3.42
CA VAL A 564 -11.64 -8.97 -4.35
C VAL A 564 -12.75 -9.81 -3.71
N MET A 565 -12.40 -10.88 -3.01
CA MET A 565 -13.37 -11.72 -2.29
C MET A 565 -14.03 -10.96 -1.14
N LEU A 566 -13.27 -10.22 -0.32
CA LEU A 566 -13.80 -9.39 0.77
C LEU A 566 -14.79 -8.34 0.25
N ARG A 567 -14.48 -7.69 -0.87
CA ARG A 567 -15.36 -6.72 -1.56
C ARG A 567 -16.66 -7.36 -2.06
N ARG A 568 -16.61 -8.59 -2.58
CA ARG A 568 -17.81 -9.33 -3.01
C ARG A 568 -18.68 -9.69 -1.80
N TYR A 569 -18.09 -10.17 -0.71
CA TYR A 569 -18.83 -10.46 0.52
C TYR A 569 -19.43 -9.21 1.18
N SER A 570 -18.73 -8.07 1.19
CA SER A 570 -19.28 -6.83 1.76
C SER A 570 -20.45 -6.30 0.93
N LYS A 571 -20.33 -6.28 -0.41
CA LYS A 571 -21.43 -5.92 -1.32
C LYS A 571 -22.64 -6.87 -1.21
N ALA A 572 -22.40 -8.18 -1.08
CA ALA A 572 -23.48 -9.15 -0.88
C ALA A 572 -24.19 -8.95 0.46
N ARG A 573 -23.45 -8.61 1.53
CA ARG A 573 -24.03 -8.30 2.84
C ARG A 573 -24.85 -7.01 2.85
N THR A 574 -24.38 -5.93 2.21
CA THR A 574 -25.16 -4.68 2.15
C THR A 574 -26.40 -4.82 1.27
N ALA A 575 -26.34 -5.62 0.19
CA ALA A 575 -27.51 -5.99 -0.59
C ALA A 575 -28.53 -6.81 0.23
N ALA A 576 -28.07 -7.75 1.07
CA ALA A 576 -28.93 -8.56 1.92
C ALA A 576 -29.53 -7.79 3.11
N SER A 577 -28.84 -6.78 3.65
CA SER A 577 -29.37 -5.93 4.73
C SER A 577 -30.32 -4.81 4.23
N GLY A 578 -30.40 -4.59 2.92
CA GLY A 578 -31.29 -3.60 2.31
C GLY A 578 -32.74 -4.05 2.12
N SER A 579 -33.05 -5.32 2.41
CA SER A 579 -34.39 -5.90 2.28
C SER A 579 -34.89 -6.45 3.62
N VAL A 580 -35.47 -5.57 4.44
CA VAL A 580 -36.25 -5.95 5.63
C VAL A 580 -37.64 -5.35 5.53
N ASP A 581 -38.46 -5.94 4.67
CA ASP A 581 -39.90 -6.14 4.91
C ASP A 581 -40.40 -7.29 4.02
N GLY A 582 -41.40 -8.05 4.46
CA GLY A 582 -42.09 -9.06 3.64
C GLY A 582 -41.51 -10.50 3.64
N ASP A 583 -42.18 -11.34 4.43
CA ASP A 583 -42.08 -12.80 4.67
C ASP A 583 -42.05 -13.77 3.45
N VAL A 584 -41.86 -15.07 3.76
CA VAL A 584 -42.14 -16.31 2.97
C VAL A 584 -40.99 -17.04 2.23
N SER A 585 -40.46 -18.06 2.91
CA SER A 585 -40.20 -19.47 2.50
C SER A 585 -39.93 -19.88 1.03
N ASN A 586 -38.74 -20.48 0.83
CA ASN A 586 -38.37 -21.61 -0.04
C ASN A 586 -38.37 -21.54 -1.59
N ASN A 587 -37.37 -22.26 -2.14
CA ASN A 587 -37.19 -22.71 -3.54
C ASN A 587 -36.89 -21.65 -4.62
N PHE A 588 -35.62 -21.22 -4.68
CA PHE A 588 -35.07 -20.57 -5.86
C PHE A 588 -34.89 -21.56 -7.03
N LYS A 589 -35.80 -21.50 -8.00
CA LYS A 589 -35.49 -21.80 -9.41
C LYS A 589 -34.67 -20.64 -10.01
N PRO A 590 -33.86 -20.86 -11.06
CA PRO A 590 -33.12 -19.78 -11.71
C PRO A 590 -34.08 -18.73 -12.31
N PRO A 591 -33.73 -17.42 -12.30
CA PRO A 591 -34.62 -16.38 -12.81
C PRO A 591 -34.90 -16.51 -14.31
N SER A 592 -36.18 -16.51 -14.68
CA SER A 592 -36.61 -16.49 -16.08
C SER A 592 -36.23 -15.18 -16.76
N ALA A 593 -35.90 -15.22 -18.07
CA ALA A 593 -35.49 -14.07 -18.88
C ALA A 593 -36.38 -12.81 -18.74
N GLN A 594 -37.70 -13.02 -18.55
CA GLN A 594 -38.70 -11.96 -18.32
C GLN A 594 -38.37 -11.00 -17.15
N VAL A 595 -37.57 -11.40 -16.16
CA VAL A 595 -37.19 -10.52 -15.03
C VAL A 595 -36.15 -9.49 -15.47
N HIS A 596 -35.22 -9.87 -16.33
CA HIS A 596 -34.21 -8.97 -16.87
C HIS A 596 -34.83 -8.00 -17.90
N GLU A 597 -35.73 -8.50 -18.73
CA GLU A 597 -36.47 -7.72 -19.73
C GLU A 597 -37.31 -6.60 -19.09
N LYS A 598 -38.05 -6.92 -18.01
CA LYS A 598 -38.78 -5.91 -17.21
C LYS A 598 -37.85 -4.86 -16.59
N ARG A 599 -36.65 -5.26 -16.15
CA ARG A 599 -35.66 -4.34 -15.55
C ARG A 599 -35.02 -3.41 -16.57
N LEU A 600 -34.78 -3.88 -17.81
CA LEU A 600 -34.33 -3.05 -18.93
C LEU A 600 -35.37 -1.96 -19.27
N HIS A 601 -36.65 -2.34 -19.38
CA HIS A 601 -37.73 -1.39 -19.65
C HIS A 601 -37.91 -0.33 -18.54
N GLU A 602 -37.72 -0.69 -17.27
CA GLU A 602 -37.83 0.26 -16.16
C GLU A 602 -36.67 1.26 -16.12
N LEU A 603 -35.45 0.81 -16.40
CA LEU A 603 -34.27 1.67 -16.51
C LEU A 603 -34.40 2.64 -17.70
N SER A 604 -34.86 2.15 -18.85
CA SER A 604 -35.09 2.97 -20.05
C SER A 604 -36.12 4.08 -19.81
N ARG A 605 -37.24 3.78 -19.12
CA ARG A 605 -38.24 4.80 -18.73
C ARG A 605 -37.67 5.83 -17.75
N THR A 606 -36.82 5.39 -16.81
CA THR A 606 -36.18 6.27 -15.82
C THR A 606 -35.21 7.27 -16.49
N ILE A 607 -34.46 6.79 -17.49
CA ILE A 607 -33.56 7.60 -18.33
C ILE A 607 -34.35 8.70 -19.06
N GLU A 608 -35.48 8.35 -19.69
CA GLU A 608 -36.31 9.32 -20.43
C GLU A 608 -36.91 10.42 -19.53
N VAL A 609 -37.35 10.06 -18.31
CA VAL A 609 -37.85 11.02 -17.31
C VAL A 609 -36.73 11.93 -16.79
N SER A 610 -35.53 11.37 -16.58
CA SER A 610 -34.34 12.13 -16.15
C SER A 610 -33.85 13.11 -17.23
N GLN A 611 -33.87 12.71 -18.51
CA GLN A 611 -33.54 13.57 -19.65
C GLN A 611 -34.47 14.79 -19.72
N LYS A 612 -35.80 14.56 -19.70
CA LYS A 612 -36.80 15.65 -19.72
C LYS A 612 -36.63 16.64 -18.56
N LYS A 613 -36.25 16.15 -17.37
CA LYS A 613 -35.95 17.00 -16.22
C LYS A 613 -34.65 17.81 -16.40
N SER A 614 -33.62 17.23 -17.04
CA SER A 614 -32.37 17.94 -17.34
C SER A 614 -32.59 19.04 -18.40
N GLU A 615 -33.41 18.76 -19.42
CA GLU A 615 -33.83 19.74 -20.44
C GLU A 615 -34.59 20.92 -19.83
N GLN A 616 -35.56 20.67 -18.93
CA GLN A 616 -36.28 21.72 -18.21
C GLN A 616 -35.35 22.61 -17.36
N LEU A 617 -34.41 22.00 -16.62
CA LEU A 617 -33.43 22.74 -15.82
C LEU A 617 -32.45 23.55 -16.67
N LEU A 618 -32.13 23.12 -17.90
CA LEU A 618 -31.34 23.90 -18.85
C LEU A 618 -32.10 25.12 -19.39
N GLU A 619 -33.41 24.99 -19.62
CA GLU A 619 -34.26 26.10 -20.06
C GLU A 619 -34.42 27.16 -18.95
N GLU A 620 -34.70 26.73 -17.71
CA GLU A 620 -34.68 27.61 -16.52
C GLU A 620 -33.31 28.30 -16.33
N LEU A 621 -32.21 27.57 -16.51
CA LEU A 621 -30.86 28.14 -16.42
C LEU A 621 -30.64 29.24 -17.46
N HIS A 622 -31.12 29.03 -18.69
CA HIS A 622 -30.98 30.00 -19.77
C HIS A 622 -31.84 31.25 -19.54
N GLU A 623 -33.07 31.10 -19.03
CA GLU A 623 -33.89 32.24 -18.60
C GLU A 623 -33.20 33.05 -17.50
N LYS A 624 -32.62 32.39 -16.49
CA LYS A 624 -31.90 33.05 -15.40
C LYS A 624 -30.64 33.78 -15.88
N GLN A 625 -29.89 33.18 -16.79
CA GLN A 625 -28.71 33.79 -17.39
C GLN A 625 -29.08 35.02 -18.25
N ASN A 626 -30.21 34.97 -18.97
CA ASN A 626 -30.75 36.13 -19.69
C ASN A 626 -31.31 37.22 -18.75
N GLN A 627 -31.79 36.87 -17.55
CA GLN A 627 -32.16 37.84 -16.51
C GLN A 627 -30.92 38.50 -15.89
N GLU A 628 -29.85 37.73 -15.64
CA GLU A 628 -28.57 38.23 -15.14
C GLU A 628 -27.94 39.27 -16.08
N VAL A 629 -27.85 38.96 -17.39
CA VAL A 629 -27.29 39.89 -18.39
C VAL A 629 -28.07 41.21 -18.44
N LYS A 630 -29.40 41.19 -18.43
CA LYS A 630 -30.22 42.42 -18.41
C LYS A 630 -29.98 43.26 -17.17
N LEU A 631 -29.87 42.63 -16.00
CA LEU A 631 -29.57 43.35 -14.74
C LEU A 631 -28.14 43.90 -14.73
N GLN A 632 -27.18 43.22 -15.38
CA GLN A 632 -25.82 43.72 -15.55
C GLN A 632 -25.76 44.91 -16.52
N GLU A 633 -26.52 44.87 -17.63
CA GLU A 633 -26.67 46.01 -18.56
C GLU A 633 -27.31 47.23 -17.87
N GLU A 634 -28.38 47.04 -17.09
CA GLU A 634 -28.99 48.10 -16.28
C GLU A 634 -28.03 48.66 -15.22
N LEU A 635 -27.28 47.79 -14.54
CA LEU A 635 -26.29 48.19 -13.53
C LEU A 635 -25.15 49.01 -14.16
N GLU A 636 -24.63 48.61 -15.32
CA GLU A 636 -23.55 49.34 -15.99
C GLU A 636 -24.03 50.68 -16.54
N GLY A 637 -25.26 50.75 -17.09
CA GLY A 637 -25.91 52.01 -17.45
C GLY A 637 -26.08 52.96 -16.26
N LEU A 638 -26.42 52.44 -15.08
CA LEU A 638 -26.47 53.21 -13.83
C LEU A 638 -25.08 53.65 -13.35
N LYS A 639 -24.04 52.81 -13.48
CA LYS A 639 -22.66 53.19 -13.14
C LYS A 639 -22.13 54.28 -14.05
N ASP A 640 -22.42 54.23 -15.35
CA ASP A 640 -22.00 55.27 -16.29
C ASP A 640 -22.79 56.57 -16.10
N SER A 641 -24.08 56.51 -15.77
CA SER A 641 -24.86 57.67 -15.32
C SER A 641 -24.28 58.29 -14.03
N LEU A 642 -23.87 57.44 -13.06
CA LEU A 642 -23.20 57.89 -11.84
C LEU A 642 -21.80 58.47 -12.14
N ARG A 643 -21.13 57.99 -13.19
CA ARG A 643 -19.82 58.49 -13.65
C ARG A 643 -19.96 59.84 -14.35
N SER A 644 -20.99 60.05 -15.18
CA SER A 644 -21.29 61.35 -15.77
C SER A 644 -21.71 62.35 -14.70
N GLU A 645 -22.56 61.98 -13.74
CA GLU A 645 -22.95 62.89 -12.66
C GLU A 645 -21.80 63.26 -11.72
N LYS A 646 -20.88 62.32 -11.42
CA LYS A 646 -19.64 62.67 -10.73
C LYS A 646 -18.80 63.69 -11.51
N LYS A 647 -18.73 63.57 -12.84
CA LYS A 647 -18.00 64.51 -13.70
C LYS A 647 -18.69 65.89 -13.73
N ASN A 648 -20.01 65.92 -13.89
CA ASN A 648 -20.82 67.14 -13.83
C ASN A 648 -20.65 67.85 -12.48
N LEU A 649 -20.66 67.11 -11.37
CA LEU A 649 -20.40 67.64 -10.03
C LEU A 649 -19.00 68.24 -9.91
N THR A 650 -17.95 67.58 -10.41
CA THR A 650 -16.58 68.17 -10.39
C THR A 650 -16.45 69.42 -11.25
N GLU A 651 -17.20 69.52 -12.36
CA GLU A 651 -17.25 70.72 -13.19
C GLU A 651 -17.95 71.87 -12.46
N VAL A 652 -19.08 71.59 -11.79
CA VAL A 652 -19.81 72.50 -10.90
C VAL A 652 -18.94 72.98 -9.72
N GLU A 653 -18.17 72.09 -9.08
CA GLU A 653 -17.24 72.44 -8.00
C GLU A 653 -16.11 73.35 -8.51
N CYS A 654 -15.53 73.05 -9.68
CA CYS A 654 -14.52 73.89 -10.32
C CYS A 654 -15.04 75.29 -10.67
N ASP A 655 -16.25 75.39 -11.24
CA ASP A 655 -16.86 76.69 -11.55
C ASP A 655 -17.22 77.48 -10.28
N ARG A 656 -17.71 76.81 -9.22
CA ARG A 656 -17.93 77.42 -7.90
C ARG A 656 -16.64 78.01 -7.33
N ASP A 657 -15.54 77.26 -7.36
CA ASP A 657 -14.29 77.69 -6.75
C ASP A 657 -13.55 78.74 -7.61
N ARG A 658 -13.77 78.72 -8.93
CA ARG A 658 -13.41 79.81 -9.85
C ARG A 658 -14.20 81.09 -9.57
N LEU A 659 -15.51 80.99 -9.31
CA LEU A 659 -16.35 82.13 -8.92
C LEU A 659 -15.93 82.70 -7.56
N LYS A 660 -15.66 81.86 -6.55
CA LYS A 660 -15.12 82.30 -5.25
C LYS A 660 -13.80 83.05 -5.39
N SER A 661 -12.90 82.54 -6.23
CA SER A 661 -11.61 83.19 -6.53
C SER A 661 -11.79 84.55 -7.19
N LEU A 662 -12.74 84.66 -8.13
CA LEU A 662 -13.08 85.93 -8.80
C LEU A 662 -13.70 86.94 -7.81
N CYS A 663 -14.55 86.50 -6.88
CA CYS A 663 -15.09 87.36 -5.81
C CYS A 663 -13.96 87.91 -4.93
N ALA A 664 -13.07 87.05 -4.43
CA ALA A 664 -11.94 87.46 -3.60
C ALA A 664 -11.00 88.47 -4.30
N GLU A 665 -10.79 88.33 -5.61
CA GLU A 665 -10.03 89.30 -6.42
C GLU A 665 -10.72 90.69 -6.46
N LYS A 666 -12.05 90.72 -6.59
CA LYS A 666 -12.81 91.99 -6.61
C LYS A 666 -12.91 92.64 -5.23
N ASP A 667 -13.01 91.85 -4.16
CA ASP A 667 -12.99 92.35 -2.79
C ASP A 667 -11.62 92.95 -2.43
N ALA A 668 -10.53 92.31 -2.84
CA ALA A 668 -9.18 92.86 -2.67
C ALA A 668 -8.99 94.19 -3.42
N ALA A 669 -9.48 94.28 -4.66
CA ALA A 669 -9.46 95.53 -5.44
C ALA A 669 -10.30 96.65 -4.80
N LEU A 670 -11.47 96.32 -4.23
CA LEU A 670 -12.33 97.26 -3.52
C LEU A 670 -11.63 97.82 -2.26
N GLN A 671 -10.98 96.97 -1.46
CA GLN A 671 -10.22 97.40 -0.28
C GLN A 671 -9.05 98.32 -0.66
N ALA A 672 -8.34 98.02 -1.76
CA ALA A 672 -7.27 98.87 -2.27
C ALA A 672 -7.79 100.28 -2.64
N ALA A 673 -8.89 100.37 -3.40
CA ALA A 673 -9.50 101.65 -3.78
C ALA A 673 -9.95 102.49 -2.56
N LEU A 674 -10.55 101.85 -1.55
CA LEU A 674 -10.96 102.51 -0.30
C LEU A 674 -9.78 103.08 0.49
N SER A 675 -8.62 102.42 0.48
CA SER A 675 -7.41 102.93 1.14
C SER A 675 -6.81 104.17 0.46
N GLN A 676 -6.82 104.21 -0.88
CA GLN A 676 -6.38 105.37 -1.65
C GLN A 676 -7.27 106.60 -1.38
N LYS A 677 -8.60 106.40 -1.32
CA LYS A 677 -9.55 107.49 -1.01
C LYS A 677 -9.22 108.17 0.34
N ARG A 678 -9.05 107.39 1.41
CA ARG A 678 -8.74 107.91 2.76
C ARG A 678 -7.44 108.71 2.81
N SER A 679 -6.44 108.33 2.00
CA SER A 679 -5.17 109.07 1.90
C SER A 679 -5.35 110.47 1.31
N VAL A 680 -6.24 110.63 0.33
CA VAL A 680 -6.53 111.94 -0.30
C VAL A 680 -7.34 112.83 0.65
N GLU A 681 -8.37 112.30 1.31
CA GLU A 681 -9.18 113.02 2.29
C GLU A 681 -8.31 113.62 3.43
N THR A 682 -7.32 112.86 3.90
CA THR A 682 -6.39 113.29 4.96
C THR A 682 -5.51 114.47 4.52
N ARG A 683 -5.13 114.56 3.24
CA ARG A 683 -4.34 115.68 2.71
C ARG A 683 -5.16 116.97 2.61
N LEU A 684 -6.43 116.86 2.23
CA LEU A 684 -7.34 118.00 2.09
C LEU A 684 -7.63 118.68 3.44
N ALA A 685 -7.87 117.88 4.49
CA ALA A 685 -8.11 118.39 5.85
C ALA A 685 -6.92 119.20 6.39
N ASN A 686 -5.69 118.78 6.09
CA ASN A 686 -4.48 119.47 6.54
C ASN A 686 -4.30 120.86 5.88
N LEU A 687 -4.74 121.03 4.62
CA LEU A 687 -4.66 122.32 3.92
C LEU A 687 -5.77 123.29 4.33
N SER A 688 -6.98 122.78 4.61
CA SER A 688 -8.07 123.60 5.15
C SER A 688 -7.72 124.25 6.50
N ASN A 689 -6.91 123.59 7.32
CA ASN A 689 -6.47 124.13 8.60
C ASN A 689 -5.42 125.26 8.43
N LEU A 690 -4.54 125.19 7.42
CA LEU A 690 -3.62 126.30 7.12
C LEU A 690 -4.33 127.55 6.57
N ALA A 691 -5.45 127.38 5.86
CA ALA A 691 -6.20 128.50 5.27
C ALA A 691 -6.90 129.38 6.31
N LEU A 692 -7.23 128.83 7.50
CA LEU A 692 -7.91 129.55 8.59
C LEU A 692 -6.98 130.50 9.36
N GLU A 693 -5.66 130.33 9.32
CA GLU A 693 -4.73 131.09 10.16
C GLU A 693 -4.23 132.42 9.56
N LYS A 694 -4.60 132.79 8.32
CA LYS A 694 -3.87 133.86 7.58
C LYS A 694 -4.62 135.05 6.98
N ASN A 695 -5.95 135.15 7.11
CA ASN A 695 -6.71 136.31 6.59
C ASN A 695 -7.05 137.41 7.61
N THR A 696 -6.46 137.38 8.81
CA THR A 696 -6.47 138.50 9.75
C THR A 696 -5.32 139.49 9.50
N LYS A 697 -5.46 140.39 8.50
CA LYS A 697 -4.98 141.81 8.50
C LYS A 697 -5.01 142.53 7.12
N ASN A 698 -5.86 143.54 7.05
CA ASN A 698 -5.62 144.94 6.64
C ASN A 698 -5.02 145.35 5.26
N SER A 699 -5.76 146.31 4.67
CA SER A 699 -5.29 147.60 4.11
C SER A 699 -4.61 147.66 2.73
N LEU A 700 -5.39 148.20 1.78
CA LEU A 700 -5.05 149.24 0.80
C LEU A 700 -3.59 149.39 0.30
N VAL A 701 -3.48 149.25 -1.04
CA VAL A 701 -2.41 149.72 -1.93
C VAL A 701 -1.11 148.92 -1.95
N GLY A 702 -0.92 148.18 -3.05
CA GLY A 702 0.34 148.28 -3.80
C GLY A 702 1.49 147.31 -3.47
N ALA A 703 1.33 146.32 -2.59
CA ALA A 703 2.40 145.34 -2.33
C ALA A 703 1.93 143.92 -1.91
N ASN A 704 0.68 143.53 -2.17
CA ASN A 704 0.13 142.24 -1.68
C ASN A 704 -0.37 141.28 -2.80
N ASN A 705 -0.19 141.65 -4.07
CA ASN A 705 -0.77 140.95 -5.24
C ASN A 705 0.03 139.75 -5.76
N GLN A 706 1.05 139.25 -5.04
CA GLN A 706 1.87 138.11 -5.52
C GLN A 706 1.93 136.93 -4.55
N VAL A 707 1.53 137.12 -3.29
CA VAL A 707 1.34 136.03 -2.31
C VAL A 707 -0.15 135.72 -2.15
N LEU A 708 -1.01 136.74 -2.13
CA LEU A 708 -2.46 136.54 -2.08
C LEU A 708 -2.98 135.95 -3.41
N HIS A 709 -2.52 136.43 -4.57
CA HIS A 709 -2.81 135.76 -5.84
C HIS A 709 -2.21 134.36 -5.95
N LYS A 710 -1.01 134.09 -5.42
CA LYS A 710 -0.47 132.70 -5.41
C LYS A 710 -1.28 131.78 -4.52
N LEU A 711 -1.69 132.21 -3.32
CA LEU A 711 -2.61 131.46 -2.48
C LEU A 711 -4.00 131.36 -3.10
N GLN A 712 -4.43 132.31 -3.92
CA GLN A 712 -5.72 132.32 -4.60
C GLN A 712 -5.70 131.50 -5.91
N ASP A 713 -4.55 131.36 -6.57
CA ASP A 713 -4.29 130.48 -7.71
C ASP A 713 -4.01 129.05 -7.23
N GLU A 714 -3.32 128.86 -6.10
CA GLU A 714 -3.19 127.57 -5.41
C GLU A 714 -4.54 127.14 -4.82
N LEU A 715 -5.33 128.05 -4.25
CA LEU A 715 -6.68 127.73 -3.76
C LEU A 715 -7.66 127.54 -4.93
N LYS A 716 -7.48 128.23 -6.06
CA LYS A 716 -8.24 127.95 -7.29
C LYS A 716 -7.83 126.61 -7.91
N GLN A 717 -6.54 126.28 -7.96
CA GLN A 717 -6.04 124.98 -8.39
C GLN A 717 -6.52 123.87 -7.43
N GLN A 718 -6.48 124.10 -6.12
CA GLN A 718 -7.05 123.19 -5.12
C GLN A 718 -8.57 123.09 -5.23
N ASN A 719 -9.28 124.14 -5.65
CA ASN A 719 -10.73 124.13 -5.84
C ASN A 719 -11.13 123.51 -7.19
N GLU A 720 -10.28 123.60 -8.23
CA GLU A 720 -10.38 122.85 -9.48
C GLU A 720 -9.99 121.37 -9.27
N GLU A 721 -8.98 121.09 -8.45
CA GLU A 721 -8.63 119.74 -8.00
C GLU A 721 -9.71 119.15 -7.08
N LEU A 722 -10.39 119.97 -6.27
CA LEU A 722 -11.55 119.61 -5.44
C LEU A 722 -12.77 119.36 -6.32
N HIS A 723 -13.10 120.22 -7.28
CA HIS A 723 -14.20 119.97 -8.22
C HIS A 723 -13.93 118.74 -9.08
N ALA A 724 -12.67 118.53 -9.51
CA ALA A 724 -12.24 117.29 -10.15
C ALA A 724 -12.23 116.09 -9.18
N ALA A 725 -12.07 116.30 -7.87
CA ALA A 725 -12.19 115.26 -6.84
C ALA A 725 -13.66 114.97 -6.50
N GLU A 726 -14.56 115.95 -6.58
CA GLU A 726 -16.01 115.80 -6.44
C GLU A 726 -16.60 115.10 -7.66
N GLU A 727 -16.19 115.45 -8.88
CA GLU A 727 -16.49 114.67 -10.08
C GLU A 727 -15.93 113.26 -10.00
N ARG A 728 -14.69 113.08 -9.49
CA ARG A 728 -14.14 111.74 -9.23
C ARG A 728 -14.93 111.03 -8.13
N MET A 729 -15.45 111.72 -7.12
CA MET A 729 -16.22 111.14 -6.02
C MET A 729 -17.64 110.77 -6.46
N GLN A 730 -18.24 111.52 -7.39
CA GLN A 730 -19.51 111.20 -8.02
C GLN A 730 -19.34 110.04 -9.02
N ARG A 731 -18.24 110.02 -9.79
CA ARG A 731 -17.85 108.86 -10.62
C ARG A 731 -17.58 107.61 -9.78
N LEU A 732 -16.76 107.70 -8.74
CA LEU A 732 -16.47 106.61 -7.79
C LEU A 732 -17.71 106.22 -6.96
N GLY A 733 -18.66 107.13 -6.73
CA GLY A 733 -19.94 106.84 -6.09
C GLY A 733 -20.85 106.00 -7.00
N ASN A 734 -20.96 106.39 -8.28
CA ASN A 734 -21.64 105.61 -9.30
C ASN A 734 -20.96 104.25 -9.55
N GLU A 735 -19.62 104.22 -9.53
CA GLU A 735 -18.81 103.01 -9.67
C GLU A 735 -18.92 102.10 -8.44
N LYS A 736 -19.00 102.66 -7.23
CA LYS A 736 -19.32 101.93 -6.01
C LYS A 736 -20.70 101.29 -6.09
N ILE A 737 -21.73 102.05 -6.48
CA ILE A 737 -23.10 101.52 -6.64
C ILE A 737 -23.14 100.43 -7.72
N PHE A 738 -22.40 100.60 -8.83
CA PHE A 738 -22.25 99.60 -9.87
C PHE A 738 -21.54 98.33 -9.38
N LEU A 739 -20.55 98.45 -8.50
CA LEU A 739 -19.85 97.33 -7.87
C LEU A 739 -20.71 96.63 -6.80
N GLU A 740 -21.46 97.35 -5.98
CA GLU A 740 -22.43 96.78 -5.02
C GLU A 740 -23.54 96.02 -5.74
N GLN A 741 -24.05 96.54 -6.87
CA GLN A 741 -24.96 95.82 -7.77
C GLN A 741 -24.31 94.61 -8.47
N LYS A 742 -22.99 94.59 -8.61
CA LYS A 742 -22.26 93.46 -9.20
C LYS A 742 -21.97 92.37 -8.18
N ILE A 743 -21.65 92.73 -6.94
CA ILE A 743 -21.46 91.81 -5.81
C ILE A 743 -22.77 91.07 -5.51
N THR A 744 -23.88 91.79 -5.30
CA THR A 744 -25.20 91.19 -5.05
C THR A 744 -25.66 90.23 -6.18
N ARG A 745 -25.33 90.53 -7.44
CA ARG A 745 -25.58 89.62 -8.58
C ARG A 745 -24.68 88.38 -8.58
N LEU A 746 -23.46 88.45 -8.03
CA LEU A 746 -22.56 87.31 -7.89
C LEU A 746 -22.95 86.45 -6.69
N GLU A 747 -23.34 87.05 -5.57
CA GLU A 747 -23.86 86.36 -4.38
C GLU A 747 -25.11 85.53 -4.71
N SER A 748 -26.07 86.10 -5.46
CA SER A 748 -27.25 85.36 -5.96
C SER A 748 -26.86 84.13 -6.79
N LYS A 749 -25.85 84.26 -7.66
CA LYS A 749 -25.37 83.14 -8.50
C LYS A 749 -24.66 82.06 -7.69
N VAL A 750 -23.89 82.42 -6.66
CA VAL A 750 -23.27 81.43 -5.76
C VAL A 750 -24.35 80.65 -5.00
N GLN A 751 -25.41 81.31 -4.52
CA GLN A 751 -26.53 80.63 -3.87
C GLN A 751 -27.30 79.70 -4.83
N GLU A 752 -27.52 80.10 -6.08
CA GLU A 752 -28.13 79.23 -7.10
C GLU A 752 -27.28 77.97 -7.36
N MET A 753 -25.95 78.11 -7.47
CA MET A 753 -25.04 76.97 -7.65
C MET A 753 -25.05 76.01 -6.44
N GLU A 754 -25.04 76.51 -5.20
CA GLU A 754 -25.10 75.66 -4.00
C GLU A 754 -26.42 74.88 -3.88
N VAL A 755 -27.52 75.41 -4.41
CA VAL A 755 -28.82 74.70 -4.46
C VAL A 755 -28.80 73.60 -5.52
N ILE A 756 -28.14 73.81 -6.66
CA ILE A 756 -27.96 72.78 -7.70
C ILE A 756 -27.05 71.66 -7.18
N GLU A 757 -25.92 72.00 -6.57
CA GLU A 757 -24.97 71.05 -5.98
C GLU A 757 -25.65 70.11 -4.96
N LYS A 758 -26.50 70.65 -4.07
CA LYS A 758 -27.26 69.86 -3.10
C LYS A 758 -28.30 68.92 -3.73
N LYS A 759 -28.90 69.28 -4.87
CA LYS A 759 -29.85 68.42 -5.59
C LYS A 759 -29.14 67.24 -6.25
N LEU A 760 -28.05 67.51 -6.96
CA LEU A 760 -27.24 66.47 -7.60
C LEU A 760 -26.67 65.49 -6.57
N GLU A 761 -26.26 65.96 -5.40
CA GLU A 761 -25.81 65.10 -4.30
C GLU A 761 -26.93 64.19 -3.75
N GLN A 762 -28.16 64.68 -3.64
CA GLN A 762 -29.32 63.86 -3.22
C GLN A 762 -29.66 62.77 -4.25
N GLU A 763 -29.67 63.11 -5.54
CA GLU A 763 -29.90 62.14 -6.63
C GLU A 763 -28.78 61.08 -6.67
N ARG A 764 -27.52 61.50 -6.50
CA ARG A 764 -26.35 60.60 -6.38
C ARG A 764 -26.50 59.59 -5.23
N GLN A 765 -27.01 60.03 -4.08
CA GLN A 765 -27.25 59.15 -2.93
C GLN A 765 -28.40 58.17 -3.18
N SER A 766 -29.47 58.62 -3.83
CA SER A 766 -30.59 57.75 -4.25
C SER A 766 -30.13 56.65 -5.23
N LEU A 767 -29.39 57.03 -6.27
CA LEU A 767 -28.83 56.08 -7.25
C LEU A 767 -27.88 55.08 -6.59
N LYS A 768 -27.04 55.52 -5.64
CA LYS A 768 -26.14 54.63 -4.91
C LYS A 768 -26.86 53.59 -4.05
N LEU A 769 -27.97 53.97 -3.40
CA LEU A 769 -28.81 53.01 -2.66
C LEU A 769 -29.45 51.98 -3.59
N ARG A 770 -29.94 52.43 -4.76
CA ARG A 770 -30.52 51.52 -5.76
C ARG A 770 -29.49 50.58 -6.38
N MET A 771 -28.25 51.03 -6.57
CA MET A 771 -27.13 50.20 -7.02
C MET A 771 -26.85 49.06 -6.03
N ILE A 772 -26.79 49.35 -4.72
CA ILE A 772 -26.58 48.33 -3.67
C ILE A 772 -27.72 47.31 -3.65
N GLU A 773 -28.98 47.75 -3.81
CA GLU A 773 -30.15 46.87 -3.87
C GLU A 773 -30.10 45.94 -5.11
N LEU A 774 -29.58 46.41 -6.24
CA LEU A 774 -29.39 45.61 -7.45
C LEU A 774 -28.19 44.66 -7.32
N GLU A 775 -27.07 45.10 -6.74
CA GLU A 775 -25.90 44.27 -6.46
C GLU A 775 -26.28 43.06 -5.57
N GLN A 776 -27.05 43.28 -4.50
CA GLN A 776 -27.56 42.21 -3.64
C GLN A 776 -28.50 41.24 -4.38
N LYS A 777 -29.35 41.73 -5.29
CA LYS A 777 -30.23 40.88 -6.10
C LYS A 777 -29.45 40.04 -7.12
N VAL A 778 -28.43 40.61 -7.73
CA VAL A 778 -27.51 39.88 -8.63
C VAL A 778 -26.74 38.82 -7.84
N GLU A 779 -26.26 39.12 -6.63
CA GLU A 779 -25.57 38.14 -5.76
C GLU A 779 -26.49 36.94 -5.42
N ILE A 780 -27.74 37.19 -5.00
CA ILE A 780 -28.72 36.13 -4.72
C ILE A 780 -28.99 35.28 -5.98
N VAL A 781 -29.26 35.91 -7.13
CA VAL A 781 -29.52 35.18 -8.39
C VAL A 781 -28.29 34.39 -8.85
N THR A 782 -27.08 34.91 -8.63
CA THR A 782 -25.82 34.20 -8.93
C THR A 782 -25.66 32.95 -8.04
N GLN A 783 -26.04 33.04 -6.77
CA GLN A 783 -26.01 31.92 -5.83
C GLN A 783 -27.06 30.86 -6.19
N ASP A 784 -28.28 31.26 -6.55
CA ASP A 784 -29.34 30.36 -7.05
C ASP A 784 -28.96 29.71 -8.40
N LEU A 785 -28.25 30.43 -9.27
CA LEU A 785 -27.70 29.89 -10.51
C LEU A 785 -26.62 28.83 -10.22
N ALA A 786 -25.79 29.03 -9.19
CA ALA A 786 -24.77 28.08 -8.78
C ALA A 786 -25.37 26.79 -8.17
N THR A 787 -26.40 26.90 -7.33
CA THR A 787 -27.11 25.73 -6.77
C THR A 787 -27.87 24.96 -7.86
N SER A 788 -28.46 25.66 -8.83
CA SER A 788 -29.12 25.06 -10.00
C SER A 788 -28.12 24.34 -10.92
N LYS A 789 -26.96 24.95 -11.23
CA LYS A 789 -25.85 24.31 -11.97
C LYS A 789 -25.33 23.05 -11.27
N SER A 790 -25.18 23.10 -9.95
CA SER A 790 -24.77 21.93 -9.14
C SER A 790 -25.80 20.80 -9.22
N SER A 791 -27.08 21.13 -9.08
CA SER A 791 -28.20 20.17 -9.17
C SER A 791 -28.31 19.52 -10.56
N LEU A 792 -28.10 20.30 -11.63
CA LEU A 792 -28.03 19.81 -13.01
C LEU A 792 -26.82 18.88 -13.22
N ALA A 793 -25.65 19.21 -12.66
CA ALA A 793 -24.45 18.38 -12.75
C ALA A 793 -24.64 17.01 -12.08
N ILE A 794 -25.30 16.97 -10.91
CA ILE A 794 -25.67 15.73 -10.22
C ILE A 794 -26.66 14.91 -11.08
N ALA A 795 -27.73 15.52 -11.57
CA ALA A 795 -28.72 14.84 -12.42
C ALA A 795 -28.11 14.25 -13.72
N ASN A 796 -27.17 14.98 -14.34
CA ASN A 796 -26.46 14.49 -15.52
C ASN A 796 -25.45 13.36 -15.20
N ALA A 797 -24.84 13.36 -14.01
CA ALA A 797 -24.00 12.25 -13.55
C ALA A 797 -24.83 10.98 -13.30
N ASP A 798 -26.00 11.11 -12.65
CA ASP A 798 -26.94 10.01 -12.41
C ASP A 798 -27.51 9.44 -13.73
N LEU A 799 -27.80 10.31 -14.70
CA LEU A 799 -28.21 9.93 -16.05
C LEU A 799 -27.12 9.13 -16.78
N ALA A 800 -25.87 9.62 -16.77
CA ALA A 800 -24.73 8.93 -17.38
C ALA A 800 -24.44 7.58 -16.70
N ALA A 801 -24.54 7.51 -15.37
CA ALA A 801 -24.42 6.25 -14.63
C ALA A 801 -25.53 5.26 -15.02
N SER A 802 -26.77 5.73 -15.17
CA SER A 802 -27.91 4.91 -15.59
C SER A 802 -27.78 4.39 -17.02
N GLN A 803 -27.26 5.21 -17.94
CA GLN A 803 -26.96 4.81 -19.33
C GLN A 803 -25.84 3.76 -19.39
N ASN A 804 -24.76 3.94 -18.62
CA ASN A 804 -23.68 2.94 -18.52
C ASN A 804 -24.20 1.60 -17.96
N ASN A 805 -25.00 1.64 -16.89
CA ASN A 805 -25.63 0.45 -16.31
C ASN A 805 -26.53 -0.30 -17.32
N LEU A 806 -27.25 0.43 -18.18
CA LEU A 806 -28.07 -0.17 -19.24
C LEU A 806 -27.18 -0.90 -20.27
N LYS A 807 -26.12 -0.23 -20.75
CA LYS A 807 -25.18 -0.77 -21.73
C LYS A 807 -24.44 -2.01 -21.19
N GLU A 808 -23.97 -1.97 -19.95
CA GLU A 808 -23.36 -3.14 -19.30
C GLU A 808 -24.33 -4.33 -19.23
N LEU A 809 -25.62 -4.08 -18.98
CA LEU A 809 -26.62 -5.15 -18.91
C LEU A 809 -26.90 -5.78 -20.29
N GLU A 810 -26.83 -4.99 -21.36
CA GLU A 810 -26.97 -5.45 -22.75
C GLU A 810 -25.73 -6.24 -23.21
N GLU A 811 -24.52 -5.75 -22.94
CA GLU A 811 -23.26 -6.48 -23.19
C GLU A 811 -23.21 -7.82 -22.42
N LEU A 812 -23.68 -7.85 -21.17
CA LEU A 812 -23.80 -9.08 -20.37
C LEU A 812 -24.84 -10.07 -20.93
N ARG A 813 -25.93 -9.56 -21.55
CA ARG A 813 -26.93 -10.42 -22.21
C ARG A 813 -26.32 -11.08 -23.44
N GLU A 814 -25.65 -10.33 -24.30
CA GLU A 814 -24.98 -10.85 -25.49
C GLU A 814 -23.91 -11.89 -25.10
N MET A 815 -23.06 -11.57 -24.11
CA MET A 815 -22.06 -12.49 -23.59
C MET A 815 -22.66 -13.80 -23.06
N LYS A 816 -23.82 -13.73 -22.38
CA LYS A 816 -24.53 -14.93 -21.91
C LYS A 816 -25.02 -15.79 -23.08
N GLU A 817 -25.66 -15.18 -24.08
CA GLU A 817 -26.13 -15.90 -25.27
C GLU A 817 -24.97 -16.54 -26.06
N ASP A 818 -23.77 -15.95 -25.99
CA ASP A 818 -22.53 -16.48 -26.56
C ASP A 818 -21.94 -17.64 -25.75
N ILE A 819 -21.98 -17.55 -24.42
CA ILE A 819 -21.57 -18.62 -23.48
C ILE A 819 -22.48 -19.83 -23.62
N ASP A 820 -23.80 -19.65 -23.67
CA ASP A 820 -24.76 -20.75 -23.79
C ASP A 820 -24.56 -21.51 -25.12
N ARG A 821 -24.32 -20.79 -26.24
CA ARG A 821 -23.94 -21.40 -27.54
C ARG A 821 -22.62 -22.18 -27.47
N LYS A 822 -21.59 -21.66 -26.81
CA LYS A 822 -20.29 -22.35 -26.65
C LYS A 822 -20.38 -23.57 -25.73
N ASN A 823 -21.22 -23.52 -24.69
CA ASN A 823 -21.49 -24.65 -23.81
C ASN A 823 -22.16 -25.81 -24.56
N GLU A 824 -23.16 -25.51 -25.39
CA GLU A 824 -23.86 -26.52 -26.21
C GLU A 824 -22.91 -27.20 -27.22
N GLN A 825 -22.07 -26.42 -27.90
CA GLN A 825 -21.00 -26.95 -28.77
C GLN A 825 -20.01 -27.85 -28.02
N THR A 826 -19.59 -27.43 -26.81
CA THR A 826 -18.65 -28.19 -25.98
C THR A 826 -19.28 -29.52 -25.50
N ALA A 827 -20.55 -29.50 -25.11
CA ALA A 827 -21.29 -30.71 -24.72
C ALA A 827 -21.40 -31.73 -25.86
N ALA A 828 -21.60 -31.26 -27.10
CA ALA A 828 -21.62 -32.11 -28.28
C ALA A 828 -20.26 -32.80 -28.54
N ILE A 829 -19.15 -32.06 -28.41
CA ILE A 829 -17.80 -32.59 -28.58
C ILE A 829 -17.47 -33.64 -27.51
N LEU A 830 -17.79 -33.35 -26.23
CA LEU A 830 -17.57 -34.28 -25.12
C LEU A 830 -18.34 -35.60 -25.32
N LYS A 831 -19.59 -35.52 -25.81
CA LYS A 831 -20.40 -36.72 -26.12
C LYS A 831 -19.75 -37.59 -27.21
N MET A 832 -19.16 -36.98 -28.23
CA MET A 832 -18.46 -37.69 -29.30
C MET A 832 -17.15 -38.35 -28.81
N GLN A 833 -16.38 -37.66 -27.97
CA GLN A 833 -15.16 -38.24 -27.38
C GLN A 833 -15.47 -39.41 -26.44
N ALA A 834 -16.55 -39.32 -25.66
CA ALA A 834 -17.00 -40.41 -24.79
C ALA A 834 -17.34 -41.68 -25.57
N SER A 835 -17.99 -41.57 -26.74
CA SER A 835 -18.29 -42.75 -27.58
C SER A 835 -17.02 -43.37 -28.18
N GLN A 836 -16.04 -42.57 -28.59
CA GLN A 836 -14.76 -43.08 -29.13
C GLN A 836 -13.92 -43.80 -28.07
N LEU A 837 -13.92 -43.31 -26.82
CA LEU A 837 -13.23 -43.98 -25.71
C LEU A 837 -13.86 -45.34 -25.38
N ALA A 838 -15.19 -45.45 -25.41
CA ALA A 838 -15.88 -46.72 -25.18
C ALA A 838 -15.55 -47.77 -26.27
N GLU A 839 -15.47 -47.36 -27.53
CA GLU A 839 -15.07 -48.23 -28.65
C GLU A 839 -13.62 -48.72 -28.52
N LEU A 840 -12.69 -47.82 -28.16
CA LEU A 840 -11.28 -48.15 -27.89
C LEU A 840 -11.11 -49.13 -26.72
N GLU A 841 -11.93 -49.01 -25.67
CA GLU A 841 -11.85 -49.92 -24.51
C GLU A 841 -12.27 -51.36 -24.87
N VAL A 842 -13.25 -51.53 -25.77
CA VAL A 842 -13.66 -52.85 -26.28
C VAL A 842 -12.53 -53.48 -27.10
N LEU A 843 -12.00 -52.75 -28.09
CA LEU A 843 -10.91 -53.22 -28.95
C LEU A 843 -9.64 -53.59 -28.15
N TYR A 844 -9.35 -52.86 -27.07
CA TYR A 844 -8.23 -53.16 -26.18
C TYR A 844 -8.42 -54.48 -25.41
N LYS A 845 -9.63 -54.78 -24.94
CA LYS A 845 -9.94 -56.06 -24.27
C LYS A 845 -9.81 -57.24 -25.24
N GLU A 846 -10.24 -57.08 -26.49
CA GLU A 846 -10.07 -58.09 -27.54
C GLU A 846 -8.58 -58.38 -27.82
N GLU A 847 -7.73 -57.35 -27.94
CA GLU A 847 -6.27 -57.54 -28.12
C GLU A 847 -5.63 -58.28 -26.95
N GLN A 848 -5.98 -57.94 -25.71
CA GLN A 848 -5.46 -58.61 -24.52
C GLN A 848 -5.78 -60.12 -24.51
N VAL A 849 -7.03 -60.48 -24.83
CA VAL A 849 -7.45 -61.90 -24.93
C VAL A 849 -6.66 -62.61 -26.03
N LEU A 850 -6.54 -62.00 -27.21
CA LEU A 850 -5.80 -62.58 -28.34
C LEU A 850 -4.33 -62.82 -27.99
N ARG A 851 -3.69 -61.82 -27.36
CA ARG A 851 -2.29 -61.88 -26.94
C ARG A 851 -2.03 -62.95 -25.90
N LYS A 852 -2.97 -63.16 -24.96
CA LYS A 852 -2.89 -64.24 -23.95
C LYS A 852 -3.09 -65.62 -24.59
N ARG A 853 -4.01 -65.77 -25.55
CA ARG A 853 -4.16 -67.00 -26.35
C ARG A 853 -2.87 -67.37 -27.09
N TYR A 854 -2.27 -66.42 -27.81
CA TYR A 854 -0.97 -66.65 -28.48
C TYR A 854 0.17 -66.97 -27.49
N PHE A 855 0.19 -66.34 -26.33
CA PHE A 855 1.16 -66.67 -25.28
C PHE A 855 1.01 -68.14 -24.82
N ASN A 856 -0.21 -68.60 -24.54
CA ASN A 856 -0.46 -69.99 -24.14
C ASN A 856 -0.03 -70.97 -25.24
N THR A 857 -0.35 -70.68 -26.52
CA THR A 857 0.13 -71.49 -27.66
C THR A 857 1.66 -71.59 -27.73
N ILE A 858 2.37 -70.50 -27.40
CA ILE A 858 3.84 -70.47 -27.36
C ILE A 858 4.39 -71.29 -26.18
N GLU A 859 3.74 -71.28 -25.02
CA GLU A 859 4.15 -72.08 -23.86
C GLU A 859 3.86 -73.58 -24.06
N ASP A 860 2.80 -73.91 -24.78
CA ASP A 860 2.50 -75.28 -25.21
C ASP A 860 3.55 -75.83 -26.19
N MET A 861 3.98 -75.02 -27.17
CA MET A 861 5.11 -75.37 -28.06
C MET A 861 6.45 -75.54 -27.31
N LYS A 862 6.56 -75.07 -26.06
CA LYS A 862 7.73 -75.28 -25.18
C LYS A 862 7.59 -76.49 -24.26
N GLY A 863 6.49 -77.24 -24.32
CA GLY A 863 6.28 -78.45 -23.53
C GLY A 863 6.04 -78.20 -22.03
N LYS A 864 5.46 -77.05 -21.65
CA LYS A 864 5.08 -76.81 -20.26
C LYS A 864 3.82 -77.59 -19.86
N ILE A 865 3.80 -78.02 -18.60
CA ILE A 865 2.62 -78.60 -17.95
C ILE A 865 1.59 -77.48 -17.74
N ARG A 866 0.37 -77.64 -18.28
CA ARG A 866 -0.79 -76.77 -17.97
C ARG A 866 -1.58 -77.37 -16.80
N VAL A 867 -2.10 -76.51 -15.93
CA VAL A 867 -3.01 -76.83 -14.83
C VAL A 867 -4.38 -76.24 -15.13
N PHE A 868 -5.35 -77.12 -15.34
CA PHE A 868 -6.74 -76.77 -15.62
C PHE A 868 -7.58 -76.84 -14.34
N CYS A 869 -8.55 -75.95 -14.19
CA CYS A 869 -9.58 -76.05 -13.16
C CYS A 869 -10.94 -76.29 -13.81
N ARG A 870 -11.76 -77.18 -13.23
CA ARG A 870 -13.16 -77.35 -13.61
C ARG A 870 -14.04 -77.23 -12.38
N LEU A 871 -15.02 -76.34 -12.45
CA LEU A 871 -16.03 -76.18 -11.42
C LEU A 871 -17.12 -77.24 -11.62
N ARG A 872 -17.29 -78.14 -10.65
CA ARG A 872 -18.36 -79.14 -10.68
C ARG A 872 -19.71 -78.46 -10.44
N PRO A 873 -20.74 -78.67 -11.28
CA PRO A 873 -22.10 -78.23 -10.96
C PRO A 873 -22.65 -78.97 -9.74
N LEU A 874 -23.54 -78.32 -8.99
CA LEU A 874 -24.23 -78.94 -7.86
C LEU A 874 -25.09 -80.11 -8.35
N SER A 875 -25.06 -81.22 -7.62
CA SER A 875 -25.92 -82.38 -7.88
C SER A 875 -27.35 -82.12 -7.46
N GLU A 876 -28.30 -82.87 -8.03
CA GLU A 876 -29.73 -82.74 -7.69
C GLU A 876 -30.01 -82.84 -6.19
N LYS A 877 -29.22 -83.66 -5.46
CA LYS A 877 -29.32 -83.80 -4.02
C LYS A 877 -28.86 -82.53 -3.28
N GLU A 878 -27.70 -82.00 -3.61
CA GLU A 878 -27.16 -80.75 -3.03
C GLU A 878 -28.09 -79.55 -3.32
N ILE A 879 -28.70 -79.50 -4.51
CA ILE A 879 -29.71 -78.51 -4.88
C ILE A 879 -30.97 -78.66 -4.01
N SER A 880 -31.41 -79.90 -3.75
CA SER A 880 -32.57 -80.18 -2.88
C SER A 880 -32.31 -79.85 -1.40
N GLU A 881 -31.07 -80.01 -0.94
CA GLU A 881 -30.59 -79.68 0.41
C GLU A 881 -30.23 -78.18 0.56
N LYS A 882 -30.28 -77.42 -0.55
CA LYS A 882 -30.01 -75.96 -0.68
C LYS A 882 -28.56 -75.55 -0.40
N ASP A 883 -27.61 -76.42 -0.72
CA ASP A 883 -26.19 -76.07 -0.68
C ASP A 883 -25.86 -74.96 -1.69
N ARG A 884 -24.82 -74.17 -1.38
CA ARG A 884 -24.34 -73.07 -2.21
C ARG A 884 -22.96 -73.38 -2.76
N GLY A 885 -22.76 -73.11 -4.05
CA GLY A 885 -21.42 -73.10 -4.64
C GLY A 885 -20.54 -72.06 -3.95
N LEU A 886 -19.36 -72.48 -3.50
CA LEU A 886 -18.37 -71.63 -2.81
C LEU A 886 -17.31 -71.04 -3.75
N LEU A 887 -17.29 -71.48 -5.01
CA LEU A 887 -16.32 -71.08 -6.03
C LEU A 887 -17.02 -70.27 -7.12
N THR A 888 -16.48 -69.11 -7.47
CA THR A 888 -16.98 -68.24 -8.55
C THR A 888 -15.89 -68.11 -9.62
N SER A 889 -16.24 -68.32 -10.89
CA SER A 889 -15.38 -67.97 -12.03
C SER A 889 -15.48 -66.46 -12.32
N ILE A 890 -14.36 -65.75 -12.24
CA ILE A 890 -14.29 -64.31 -12.60
C ILE A 890 -14.10 -64.14 -14.11
N ASP A 891 -13.22 -64.97 -14.69
CA ASP A 891 -12.89 -65.01 -16.11
C ASP A 891 -12.49 -66.43 -16.53
N GLU A 892 -12.13 -66.62 -17.80
CA GLU A 892 -11.69 -67.90 -18.40
C GLU A 892 -10.44 -68.53 -17.74
N PHE A 893 -9.82 -67.88 -16.75
CA PHE A 893 -8.53 -68.27 -16.15
C PHE A 893 -8.49 -68.18 -14.61
N THR A 894 -9.49 -67.58 -13.96
CA THR A 894 -9.42 -67.20 -12.54
C THR A 894 -10.66 -67.63 -11.78
N VAL A 895 -10.45 -68.43 -10.72
CA VAL A 895 -11.50 -68.79 -9.75
C VAL A 895 -11.24 -68.07 -8.44
N GLU A 896 -12.30 -67.50 -7.85
CA GLU A 896 -12.29 -67.04 -6.47
C GLU A 896 -13.11 -67.95 -5.54
N HIS A 897 -12.73 -67.99 -4.27
CA HIS A 897 -13.60 -68.45 -3.18
C HIS A 897 -13.49 -67.49 -1.98
N PRO A 898 -14.53 -67.42 -1.11
CA PRO A 898 -14.41 -66.76 0.18
C PRO A 898 -13.24 -67.31 1.01
N TRP A 899 -12.46 -66.44 1.62
CA TRP A 899 -11.42 -66.78 2.57
C TRP A 899 -11.58 -65.93 3.84
N LYS A 900 -10.71 -66.13 4.84
CA LYS A 900 -10.84 -65.45 6.14
C LYS A 900 -10.88 -63.92 5.98
N ASP A 901 -11.67 -63.28 6.85
CA ASP A 901 -11.88 -61.83 6.94
C ASP A 901 -12.54 -61.18 5.70
N ASP A 902 -13.57 -61.83 5.14
CA ASP A 902 -14.37 -61.39 3.97
C ASP A 902 -13.57 -61.07 2.69
N LYS A 903 -12.30 -61.48 2.63
CA LYS A 903 -11.46 -61.33 1.44
C LYS A 903 -11.58 -62.56 0.55
N ALA A 904 -12.06 -62.37 -0.68
CA ALA A 904 -12.01 -63.42 -1.69
C ALA A 904 -10.55 -63.78 -2.02
N LYS A 905 -10.24 -65.08 -2.07
CA LYS A 905 -8.94 -65.59 -2.51
C LYS A 905 -9.06 -66.10 -3.93
N GLN A 906 -8.26 -65.52 -4.82
CA GLN A 906 -8.20 -65.87 -6.23
C GLN A 906 -7.08 -66.87 -6.50
N HIS A 907 -7.35 -67.81 -7.41
CA HIS A 907 -6.39 -68.77 -7.94
C HIS A 907 -6.45 -68.72 -9.47
N MET A 908 -5.27 -68.62 -10.09
CA MET A 908 -5.13 -68.56 -11.54
C MET A 908 -4.73 -69.93 -12.08
N TYR A 909 -5.36 -70.31 -13.19
CA TYR A 909 -5.17 -71.56 -13.91
C TYR A 909 -4.90 -71.26 -15.38
N ASP A 910 -4.37 -72.24 -16.12
CA ASP A 910 -4.15 -72.07 -17.56
C ASP A 910 -5.48 -72.01 -18.34
N GLN A 911 -6.57 -72.49 -17.73
CA GLN A 911 -7.97 -72.29 -18.12
C GLN A 911 -8.90 -72.77 -17.00
N VAL A 912 -10.06 -72.13 -16.89
CA VAL A 912 -11.14 -72.44 -15.96
C VAL A 912 -12.39 -72.82 -16.76
N PHE A 913 -12.86 -74.04 -16.57
CA PHE A 913 -14.14 -74.51 -17.09
C PHE A 913 -15.21 -74.33 -16.01
N ASP A 914 -16.23 -73.53 -16.29
CA ASP A 914 -17.32 -73.26 -15.35
C ASP A 914 -18.30 -74.45 -15.25
N GLY A 915 -19.36 -74.29 -14.44
CA GLY A 915 -20.38 -75.34 -14.26
C GLY A 915 -21.25 -75.61 -15.50
N ASN A 916 -21.15 -74.81 -16.55
CA ASN A 916 -21.88 -74.95 -17.81
C ASN A 916 -21.03 -75.65 -18.90
N ALA A 917 -19.71 -75.67 -18.75
CA ALA A 917 -18.79 -76.31 -19.69
C ALA A 917 -19.02 -77.82 -19.78
N THR A 918 -19.26 -78.30 -21.01
CA THR A 918 -19.51 -79.72 -21.32
C THR A 918 -18.25 -80.56 -21.14
N GLN A 919 -18.41 -81.89 -21.18
CA GLN A 919 -17.25 -82.79 -21.14
C GLN A 919 -16.42 -82.67 -22.42
N GLU A 920 -17.09 -82.41 -23.53
CA GLU A 920 -16.54 -82.23 -24.87
C GLU A 920 -15.66 -80.97 -24.95
N ASP A 921 -16.08 -79.85 -24.35
CA ASP A 921 -15.29 -78.59 -24.31
C ASP A 921 -13.94 -78.80 -23.62
N VAL A 922 -13.93 -79.51 -22.48
CA VAL A 922 -12.70 -79.85 -21.74
C VAL A 922 -11.80 -80.79 -22.56
N PHE A 923 -12.41 -81.74 -23.28
CA PHE A 923 -11.70 -82.68 -24.15
C PHE A 923 -11.23 -82.08 -25.48
N GLU A 924 -11.70 -80.89 -25.88
CA GLU A 924 -11.17 -80.18 -27.04
C GLU A 924 -9.85 -79.46 -26.71
N ASP A 925 -9.79 -78.72 -25.60
CA ASP A 925 -8.55 -78.03 -25.18
C ASP A 925 -7.43 -79.00 -24.72
N THR A 926 -7.82 -80.19 -24.21
CA THR A 926 -6.87 -81.23 -23.76
C THR A 926 -6.49 -82.27 -24.82
N ARG A 927 -7.09 -82.23 -26.02
CA ARG A 927 -7.05 -83.31 -27.04
C ARG A 927 -5.66 -83.73 -27.55
N PHE A 928 -4.62 -82.91 -27.33
CA PHE A 928 -3.29 -83.06 -27.91
C PHE A 928 -2.20 -83.51 -26.91
N ARG A 929 -2.55 -84.08 -25.75
CA ARG A 929 -1.58 -84.40 -24.68
C ARG A 929 -1.71 -85.86 -24.20
N GLU A 930 -0.58 -86.54 -24.07
CA GLU A 930 -0.52 -87.97 -23.75
C GLU A 930 -0.65 -88.29 -22.24
N ASP A 931 -0.44 -87.32 -21.35
CA ASP A 931 -0.53 -87.50 -19.90
C ASP A 931 -1.56 -86.55 -19.25
N ILE A 932 -2.72 -87.08 -18.86
CA ILE A 932 -3.74 -86.36 -18.06
C ILE A 932 -3.88 -87.01 -16.69
N TYR A 933 -3.42 -86.31 -15.65
CA TYR A 933 -3.60 -86.72 -14.25
C TYR A 933 -4.87 -86.08 -13.66
N HIS A 934 -5.96 -86.86 -13.56
CA HIS A 934 -7.18 -86.40 -12.90
C HIS A 934 -7.06 -86.51 -11.37
N LEU A 935 -6.85 -85.39 -10.69
CA LEU A 935 -7.23 -85.24 -9.28
C LEU A 935 -8.70 -84.80 -9.20
N TRP A 936 -9.55 -85.64 -8.62
CA TRP A 936 -10.88 -85.20 -8.18
C TRP A 936 -10.76 -84.55 -6.79
N LEU A 937 -11.29 -83.33 -6.66
CA LEU A 937 -11.49 -82.59 -5.41
C LEU A 937 -12.97 -82.22 -5.30
#